data_AF-A0A3M0XTJ9-F1
#
_entry.id   AF-A0A3M0XTJ9-F1
#
_cell.length_a   1.000
_cell.length_b   1.000
_cell.length_c   1.000
_cell.angle_alpha   90.00
_cell.angle_beta   90.00
_cell.angle_gamma   90.00
#
_symmetry.space_group_name_H-M   'P 1'
#
loop_
_entity.id
_entity.type
_entity.pdbx_description
1 polymer ?
#
loop_
_entity_poly.entity_id
_entity_poly.type
_entity_poly.pdbx_seq_one_letter_code
_entity_poly.pdbx_strand_id
1 'polypeptide(L)'
;RLYEEHEDELHPYNLEKPLWVFVGSTVNAVYTRQGQKRSDVLTVARFLHHLLSDRKWAVAVIDKLLKAQSGLRGPDGADVFVDRFKHLKELGMTPAGLYADLLQRVFHAPAGGGLHLADIRGSAGEIGLRAAAAERYFGLIYIGDTSAFKKLVEEQSPEITLEEDAVGQSLFNDINRPDSDIHVLIGARKFMEGWNSWRVSAMGLLNIGRSEGSQIIQLFGRGVRLKGKGMSLKRSAVLDGPHPKHINLLETLNIFAVRANYMTQFRDYLEREGVETEPVIELPLFTWINEPALKKDLFIPRLPKGRDFLREEKLTLGADPKIKVRLDMSTRVQMMASTVHGIHQGRAQAGSERKIPPESLALVDWQQVYLDLLDYKASRGWHNLVIRPETPQQLLKQMDYTLVADESVVHPKTFAERQLLQQAVTGILRKYLDTFYRRRREHWESWTLEYRKLDENDPNLAFNRERVKEEKKAAYIVRVPRSDTELLEKIQNLVADADRLYQQEDKDLPRIHFDGHIYLPLLVKEVERLQTIPPALNRSEAQFIRDLKAFWKQEKDRSMAGKEIYVLRNLSRGRGVGFFENNGFYPDFILWVLDSNANSQRIVFVEPHGMLHEKAYIHDHKAQLHERLASLTTQLTQPKSGPQVSLDAFIISATPFDSLRLHYEDGKWDLQQFAQKHILFPVREKEYDYLKLLFGITPPQSSRN
;
A
#
# COMPACT_ATOMS: atom_id res chain seq x y z
N ARG A 1 -6.78 -12.95 22.31
CA ARG A 1 -5.71 -13.97 22.32
C ARG A 1 -4.51 -13.62 21.45
N LEU A 2 -4.45 -13.92 20.14
CA LEU A 2 -3.24 -13.63 19.32
C LEU A 2 -2.74 -12.18 19.48
N TYR A 3 -3.66 -11.22 19.50
CA TYR A 3 -3.34 -9.81 19.75
C TYR A 3 -2.68 -9.55 21.12
N GLU A 4 -3.19 -10.18 22.18
CA GLU A 4 -2.77 -9.95 23.57
C GLU A 4 -1.49 -10.72 23.90
N GLU A 5 -1.30 -11.90 23.32
CA GLU A 5 -0.13 -12.76 23.59
C GLU A 5 1.12 -12.35 22.80
N HIS A 6 0.96 -11.58 21.72
CA HIS A 6 2.05 -11.15 20.83
C HIS A 6 2.12 -9.63 20.66
N GLU A 7 1.67 -8.86 21.66
CA GLU A 7 1.57 -7.39 21.58
C GLU A 7 2.89 -6.73 21.13
N ASP A 8 4.03 -7.15 21.71
CA ASP A 8 5.35 -6.62 21.39
C ASP A 8 5.77 -6.88 19.93
N GLU A 9 5.51 -8.08 19.41
CA GLU A 9 5.83 -8.46 18.02
C GLU A 9 4.91 -7.76 17.01
N LEU A 10 3.68 -7.44 17.42
CA LEU A 10 2.66 -6.82 16.60
C LEU A 10 2.71 -5.28 16.63
N HIS A 11 3.36 -4.68 17.64
CA HIS A 11 3.50 -3.23 17.79
C HIS A 11 3.97 -2.52 16.49
N PRO A 12 4.98 -3.02 15.74
CA PRO A 12 5.39 -2.38 14.49
C PRO A 12 4.29 -2.31 13.42
N TYR A 13 3.27 -3.17 13.49
CA TYR A 13 2.17 -3.29 12.53
C TYR A 13 0.98 -2.38 12.84
N ASN A 14 0.98 -1.72 14.00
CA ASN A 14 -0.07 -0.79 14.42
C ASN A 14 -1.48 -1.43 14.33
N LEU A 15 -1.58 -2.71 14.66
CA LEU A 15 -2.86 -3.42 14.71
C LEU A 15 -3.58 -3.01 16.00
N GLU A 16 -4.89 -2.87 15.93
CA GLU A 16 -5.71 -2.46 17.06
C GLU A 16 -6.44 -3.65 17.67
N LYS A 17 -6.85 -3.53 18.94
CA LYS A 17 -7.59 -4.57 19.64
C LYS A 17 -8.88 -4.91 18.87
N PRO A 18 -9.13 -6.19 18.52
CA PRO A 18 -10.30 -6.59 17.72
C PRO A 18 -11.65 -6.12 18.28
N LEU A 19 -12.56 -5.76 17.38
CA LEU A 19 -13.94 -5.36 17.67
C LEU A 19 -14.91 -6.08 16.72
N TRP A 20 -15.91 -6.73 17.31
CA TRP A 20 -16.97 -7.43 16.60
C TRP A 20 -18.20 -6.53 16.45
N VAL A 21 -18.65 -6.31 15.23
CA VAL A 21 -19.74 -5.37 14.93
C VAL A 21 -20.93 -6.10 14.33
N PHE A 22 -22.13 -5.79 14.81
CA PHE A 22 -23.39 -6.20 14.21
C PHE A 22 -24.14 -4.99 13.69
N VAL A 23 -24.65 -5.09 12.46
CA VAL A 23 -25.38 -4.02 11.79
C VAL A 23 -26.78 -4.50 11.44
N GLY A 24 -27.78 -3.86 12.03
CA GLY A 24 -29.19 -4.08 11.73
C GLY A 24 -29.72 -3.20 10.58
N SER A 25 -30.83 -3.64 10.00
CA SER A 25 -31.45 -2.99 8.82
C SER A 25 -32.13 -1.64 9.11
N THR A 26 -32.53 -1.35 10.35
CA THR A 26 -33.38 -0.18 10.70
C THR A 26 -32.82 0.66 11.87
N VAL A 27 -32.98 1.98 11.80
CA VAL A 27 -32.47 2.97 12.80
C VAL A 27 -33.07 2.75 14.20
N ASN A 28 -34.35 2.38 14.25
CA ASN A 28 -35.09 2.25 15.52
C ASN A 28 -34.94 0.86 16.15
N ALA A 29 -34.15 -0.03 15.56
CA ALA A 29 -33.91 -1.42 15.97
C ALA A 29 -35.15 -2.32 16.07
N VAL A 30 -36.35 -1.78 16.19
CA VAL A 30 -37.65 -2.46 16.26
C VAL A 30 -38.48 -2.11 15.02
N TYR A 31 -38.99 -3.13 14.35
CA TYR A 31 -39.86 -2.97 13.17
C TYR A 31 -40.97 -4.03 13.17
N THR A 32 -42.08 -3.73 12.49
CA THR A 32 -43.20 -4.65 12.37
C THR A 32 -43.12 -5.41 11.04
N ARG A 33 -43.16 -6.74 11.09
CA ARG A 33 -43.24 -7.59 9.89
C ARG A 33 -44.29 -8.67 10.11
N GLN A 34 -45.25 -8.78 9.18
CA GLN A 34 -46.40 -9.70 9.30
C GLN A 34 -47.17 -9.52 10.62
N GLY A 35 -47.38 -8.27 11.06
CA GLY A 35 -48.12 -7.96 12.29
C GLY A 35 -47.37 -8.18 13.60
N GLN A 36 -46.14 -8.71 13.58
CA GLN A 36 -45.32 -8.93 14.78
C GLN A 36 -44.17 -7.93 14.88
N LYS A 37 -43.94 -7.38 16.07
CA LYS A 37 -42.73 -6.59 16.39
C LYS A 37 -41.52 -7.51 16.40
N ARG A 38 -40.48 -7.15 15.65
CA ARG A 38 -39.20 -7.86 15.55
C ARG A 38 -38.04 -6.89 15.69
N SER A 39 -36.88 -7.42 16.10
CA SER A 39 -35.64 -6.65 16.23
C SER A 39 -34.42 -7.51 15.89
N ASP A 40 -33.59 -7.01 14.97
CA ASP A 40 -32.30 -7.61 14.64
C ASP A 40 -31.36 -7.55 15.86
N VAL A 41 -31.36 -6.43 16.58
CA VAL A 41 -30.58 -6.20 17.79
C VAL A 41 -30.96 -7.20 18.89
N LEU A 42 -32.26 -7.45 19.08
CA LEU A 42 -32.74 -8.44 20.07
C LEU A 42 -32.29 -9.86 19.73
N THR A 43 -32.20 -10.19 18.44
CA THR A 43 -31.71 -11.51 17.99
C THR A 43 -30.26 -11.73 18.42
N VAL A 44 -29.41 -10.70 18.30
CA VAL A 44 -28.02 -10.76 18.78
C VAL A 44 -27.97 -10.84 20.30
N ALA A 45 -28.77 -10.03 21.00
CA ALA A 45 -28.82 -10.05 22.47
C ALA A 45 -29.21 -11.44 23.01
N ARG A 46 -30.21 -12.10 22.40
CA ARG A 46 -30.58 -13.49 22.73
C ARG A 46 -29.47 -14.49 22.47
N PHE A 47 -28.78 -14.36 21.34
CA PHE A 47 -27.62 -15.20 21.04
C PHE A 47 -26.52 -15.05 22.11
N LEU A 48 -26.20 -13.81 22.49
CA LEU A 48 -25.21 -13.53 23.54
C LEU A 48 -25.67 -14.06 24.90
N HIS A 49 -26.94 -13.88 25.26
CA HIS A 49 -27.50 -14.48 26.47
C HIS A 49 -27.34 -16.00 26.47
N HIS A 50 -27.72 -16.68 25.39
CA HIS A 50 -27.62 -18.13 25.27
C HIS A 50 -26.16 -18.62 25.34
N LEU A 51 -25.23 -17.90 24.72
CA LEU A 51 -23.79 -18.19 24.80
C LEU A 51 -23.24 -18.07 26.23
N LEU A 52 -23.71 -17.10 27.01
CA LEU A 52 -23.27 -16.89 28.38
C LEU A 52 -23.94 -17.86 29.38
N SER A 53 -25.17 -18.31 29.12
CA SER A 53 -25.97 -19.12 30.04
C SER A 53 -25.93 -20.63 29.78
N ASP A 54 -25.78 -21.08 28.52
CA ASP A 54 -25.76 -22.50 28.16
C ASP A 54 -24.35 -22.98 27.77
N ARG A 55 -23.58 -23.34 28.80
CA ARG A 55 -22.24 -23.92 28.63
C ARG A 55 -22.24 -25.21 27.80
N LYS A 56 -23.25 -26.08 27.95
CA LYS A 56 -23.25 -27.38 27.26
C LYS A 56 -23.41 -27.18 25.76
N TRP A 57 -24.35 -26.33 25.37
CA TRP A 57 -24.54 -25.94 23.98
C TRP A 57 -23.29 -25.27 23.41
N ALA A 58 -22.73 -24.27 24.10
CA ALA A 58 -21.59 -23.50 23.61
C ALA A 58 -20.36 -24.38 23.35
N VAL A 59 -20.03 -25.27 24.29
CA VAL A 59 -18.90 -26.21 24.16
C VAL A 59 -19.11 -27.18 22.99
N ALA A 60 -20.33 -27.69 22.81
CA ALA A 60 -20.66 -28.58 21.68
C ALA A 60 -20.55 -27.87 20.32
N VAL A 61 -20.95 -26.59 20.24
CA VAL A 61 -20.82 -25.78 19.02
C VAL A 61 -19.35 -25.48 18.71
N ILE A 62 -18.55 -25.11 19.71
CA ILE A 62 -17.10 -24.89 19.55
C ILE A 62 -16.42 -26.16 19.01
N ASP A 63 -16.74 -27.34 19.55
CA ASP A 63 -16.19 -28.61 19.07
C ASP A 63 -16.52 -28.86 17.59
N LYS A 64 -17.78 -28.63 17.18
CA LYS A 64 -18.21 -28.75 15.77
C LYS A 64 -17.46 -27.78 14.86
N LEU A 65 -17.25 -26.53 15.29
CA LEU A 65 -16.52 -25.52 14.51
C LEU A 65 -15.04 -25.90 14.34
N LEU A 66 -14.38 -26.37 15.40
CA LEU A 66 -12.98 -26.81 15.33
C LEU A 66 -12.81 -28.03 14.41
N LYS A 67 -13.79 -28.94 14.38
CA LYS A 67 -13.80 -30.11 13.49
C LYS A 67 -14.25 -29.79 12.06
N ALA A 68 -14.57 -28.53 11.75
CA ALA A 68 -15.14 -28.12 10.46
C ALA A 68 -16.41 -28.94 10.11
N GLN A 69 -17.28 -29.11 11.11
CA GLN A 69 -18.58 -29.79 11.03
C GLN A 69 -19.69 -28.80 11.42
N SER A 70 -19.57 -27.56 10.97
CA SER A 70 -20.54 -26.48 11.25
C SER A 70 -21.87 -26.71 10.54
N GLY A 71 -21.84 -27.44 9.42
CA GLY A 71 -22.98 -27.63 8.53
C GLY A 71 -23.13 -26.51 7.48
N LEU A 72 -22.29 -25.48 7.53
CA LEU A 72 -22.19 -24.44 6.51
C LEU A 72 -21.20 -24.90 5.43
N ARG A 73 -21.72 -25.33 4.28
CA ARG A 73 -20.91 -25.83 3.15
C ARG A 73 -20.74 -24.77 2.07
N GLY A 74 -19.54 -24.69 1.51
CA GLY A 74 -19.22 -23.88 0.35
C GLY A 74 -19.70 -24.50 -0.97
N PRO A 75 -19.50 -23.79 -2.10
CA PRO A 75 -19.87 -24.30 -3.44
C PRO A 75 -19.17 -25.61 -3.83
N ASP A 76 -17.98 -25.86 -3.27
CA ASP A 76 -17.18 -27.08 -3.45
C ASP A 76 -17.62 -28.23 -2.52
N GLY A 77 -18.65 -28.02 -1.69
CA GLY A 77 -19.16 -28.99 -0.74
C GLY A 77 -18.35 -29.12 0.56
N ALA A 78 -17.22 -28.42 0.69
CA ALA A 78 -16.41 -28.39 1.91
C ALA A 78 -17.02 -27.45 2.96
N ASP A 79 -16.74 -27.67 4.24
CA ASP A 79 -17.19 -26.77 5.31
C ASP A 79 -16.41 -25.45 5.26
N VAL A 80 -17.11 -24.31 5.39
CA VAL A 80 -16.52 -22.97 5.25
C VAL A 80 -15.46 -22.63 6.32
N PHE A 81 -15.42 -23.38 7.42
CA PHE A 81 -14.44 -23.19 8.51
C PHE A 81 -13.22 -24.09 8.41
N VAL A 82 -13.10 -24.89 7.34
CA VAL A 82 -11.85 -25.62 7.06
C VAL A 82 -10.69 -24.62 7.08
N ASP A 83 -9.63 -24.98 7.81
CA ASP A 83 -8.41 -24.17 7.94
C ASP A 83 -8.54 -22.77 8.58
N ARG A 84 -9.72 -22.35 9.06
CA ARG A 84 -9.92 -21.01 9.65
C ARG A 84 -9.41 -20.87 11.09
N PHE A 85 -9.37 -21.97 11.84
CA PHE A 85 -8.99 -21.98 13.26
C PHE A 85 -7.61 -22.61 13.52
N LYS A 86 -6.66 -22.51 12.57
CA LYS A 86 -5.32 -23.12 12.69
C LYS A 86 -4.60 -22.73 13.98
N HIS A 87 -4.53 -21.45 14.30
CA HIS A 87 -3.88 -20.97 15.52
C HIS A 87 -4.49 -21.59 16.79
N LEU A 88 -5.84 -21.67 16.89
CA LEU A 88 -6.50 -22.31 18.04
C LEU A 88 -6.24 -23.81 18.13
N LYS A 89 -6.14 -24.51 16.98
CA LYS A 89 -5.78 -25.93 16.94
C LYS A 89 -4.34 -26.18 17.39
N GLU A 90 -3.41 -25.31 17.00
CA GLU A 90 -2.00 -25.38 17.43
C GLU A 90 -1.82 -25.20 18.94
N LEU A 91 -2.69 -24.40 19.58
CA LEU A 91 -2.69 -24.23 21.04
C LEU A 91 -3.12 -25.49 21.81
N GLY A 92 -3.71 -26.48 21.14
CA GLY A 92 -4.06 -27.78 21.73
C GLY A 92 -5.15 -27.71 22.82
N MET A 93 -5.91 -26.62 22.90
CA MET A 93 -6.92 -26.44 23.95
C MET A 93 -8.16 -27.28 23.70
N THR A 94 -8.76 -27.78 24.79
CA THR A 94 -10.05 -28.46 24.72
C THR A 94 -11.18 -27.46 24.42
N PRO A 95 -12.30 -27.90 23.80
CA PRO A 95 -13.46 -27.03 23.58
C PRO A 95 -13.98 -26.35 24.85
N ALA A 96 -13.96 -27.07 25.98
CA ALA A 96 -14.33 -26.52 27.28
C ALA A 96 -13.35 -25.45 27.79
N GLY A 97 -12.05 -25.64 27.57
CA GLY A 97 -11.03 -24.64 27.89
C GLY A 97 -11.14 -23.38 27.03
N LEU A 98 -11.42 -23.55 25.73
CA LEU A 98 -11.65 -22.42 24.83
C LEU A 98 -12.90 -21.61 25.19
N TYR A 99 -13.97 -22.29 25.62
CA TYR A 99 -15.15 -21.59 26.12
C TYR A 99 -14.84 -20.76 27.38
N ALA A 100 -14.08 -21.30 28.33
CA ALA A 100 -13.68 -20.57 29.52
C ALA A 100 -12.78 -19.36 29.19
N ASP A 101 -11.84 -19.53 28.25
CA ASP A 101 -10.97 -18.45 27.77
C ASP A 101 -11.77 -17.34 27.06
N LEU A 102 -12.77 -17.72 26.26
CA LEU A 102 -13.70 -16.79 25.60
C LEU A 102 -14.49 -15.97 26.64
N LEU A 103 -15.05 -16.64 27.64
CA LEU A 103 -15.78 -16.00 28.74
C LEU A 103 -14.91 -14.98 29.51
N GLN A 104 -13.66 -15.34 29.80
CA GLN A 104 -12.74 -14.47 30.50
C GLN A 104 -12.31 -13.26 29.67
N ARG A 105 -11.85 -13.47 28.43
CA ARG A 105 -11.20 -12.41 27.62
C ARG A 105 -12.18 -11.51 26.89
N VAL A 106 -13.29 -12.07 26.41
CA VAL A 106 -14.25 -11.33 25.58
C VAL A 106 -15.42 -10.82 26.41
N PHE A 107 -15.88 -11.57 27.41
CA PHE A 107 -17.09 -11.24 28.17
C PHE A 107 -16.83 -10.72 29.59
N HIS A 108 -15.56 -10.66 30.01
CA HIS A 108 -15.14 -10.28 31.38
C HIS A 108 -15.82 -11.11 32.47
N ALA A 109 -16.19 -12.36 32.16
CA ALA A 109 -17.09 -13.16 32.99
C ALA A 109 -16.64 -14.63 33.10
N PRO A 110 -15.55 -14.94 33.85
CA PRO A 110 -15.01 -16.30 33.94
C PRO A 110 -16.01 -17.38 34.39
N ALA A 111 -17.00 -16.99 35.21
CA ALA A 111 -18.04 -17.89 35.71
C ALA A 111 -19.26 -18.05 34.76
N GLY A 112 -19.33 -17.27 33.67
CA GLY A 112 -20.52 -17.15 32.84
C GLY A 112 -21.65 -16.39 33.54
N GLY A 113 -22.87 -16.52 33.02
CA GLY A 113 -24.08 -15.93 33.65
C GLY A 113 -25.13 -15.47 32.64
N GLY A 114 -26.17 -14.81 33.13
CA GLY A 114 -27.14 -14.14 32.27
C GLY A 114 -26.57 -12.87 31.64
N LEU A 115 -27.16 -12.43 30.53
CA LEU A 115 -26.89 -11.12 29.94
C LEU A 115 -27.68 -10.03 30.67
N HIS A 116 -26.98 -8.96 31.07
CA HIS A 116 -27.58 -7.75 31.63
C HIS A 116 -27.43 -6.60 30.62
N LEU A 117 -28.50 -5.82 30.45
CA LEU A 117 -28.56 -4.64 29.59
C LEU A 117 -28.75 -3.40 30.47
N ALA A 118 -27.73 -2.54 30.52
CA ALA A 118 -27.75 -1.34 31.34
C ALA A 118 -28.01 -0.09 30.49
N ASP A 119 -29.05 0.67 30.79
CA ASP A 119 -29.32 1.96 30.15
C ASP A 119 -28.44 3.06 30.77
N ILE A 120 -27.60 3.71 29.96
CA ILE A 120 -26.58 4.64 30.45
C ILE A 120 -27.17 6.06 30.51
N ARG A 121 -27.47 6.54 31.72
CA ARG A 121 -28.03 7.88 31.93
C ARG A 121 -27.01 8.95 31.56
N GLY A 122 -27.26 9.66 30.46
CA GLY A 122 -26.40 10.74 29.95
C GLY A 122 -25.97 10.55 28.50
N SER A 123 -26.12 9.33 27.96
CA SER A 123 -25.68 8.98 26.60
C SER A 123 -26.86 8.47 25.76
N ALA A 124 -27.54 9.39 25.08
CA ALA A 124 -28.77 9.10 24.35
C ALA A 124 -28.57 8.05 23.24
N GLY A 125 -29.18 6.87 23.41
CA GLY A 125 -29.13 5.79 22.43
C GLY A 125 -28.19 4.65 22.78
N GLU A 126 -27.52 4.69 23.94
CA GLU A 126 -26.54 3.68 24.37
C GLU A 126 -27.12 2.72 25.42
N ILE A 127 -26.91 1.43 25.23
CA ILE A 127 -27.20 0.38 26.22
C ILE A 127 -25.94 -0.47 26.38
N GLY A 128 -25.36 -0.50 27.58
CA GLY A 128 -24.21 -1.32 27.92
C GLY A 128 -24.58 -2.80 28.06
N LEU A 129 -23.69 -3.69 27.63
CA LEU A 129 -23.82 -5.14 27.79
C LEU A 129 -22.76 -5.67 28.75
N ARG A 130 -23.21 -6.34 29.81
CA ARG A 130 -22.34 -7.03 30.77
C ARG A 130 -22.95 -8.38 31.15
N ALA A 131 -22.12 -9.32 31.57
CA ALA A 131 -22.61 -10.54 32.18
C ALA A 131 -23.02 -10.27 33.64
N ALA A 132 -23.93 -11.06 34.19
CA ALA A 132 -24.46 -10.90 35.54
C ALA A 132 -23.38 -10.74 36.64
N ALA A 133 -22.28 -11.49 36.52
CA ALA A 133 -21.19 -11.49 37.48
C ALA A 133 -20.02 -10.54 37.10
N ALA A 134 -20.16 -9.76 36.03
CA ALA A 134 -19.10 -8.88 35.53
C ALA A 134 -19.34 -7.42 35.93
N GLU A 135 -18.29 -6.75 36.39
CA GLU A 135 -18.31 -5.31 36.67
C GLU A 135 -18.14 -4.46 35.40
N ARG A 136 -17.42 -5.00 34.40
CA ARG A 136 -17.07 -4.28 33.17
C ARG A 136 -18.05 -4.60 32.05
N TYR A 137 -18.38 -3.58 31.25
CA TYR A 137 -19.10 -3.78 30.00
C TYR A 137 -18.18 -4.42 28.96
N PHE A 138 -18.67 -5.48 28.31
CA PHE A 138 -17.97 -6.09 27.17
C PHE A 138 -18.53 -5.63 25.83
N GLY A 139 -19.73 -5.05 25.83
CA GLY A 139 -20.42 -4.68 24.60
C GLY A 139 -21.26 -3.42 24.75
N LEU A 140 -21.65 -2.87 23.61
CA LEU A 140 -22.50 -1.69 23.49
C LEU A 140 -23.58 -1.93 22.43
N ILE A 141 -24.84 -1.65 22.76
CA ILE A 141 -25.92 -1.44 21.81
C ILE A 141 -26.07 0.05 21.55
N TYR A 142 -26.06 0.45 20.27
CA TYR A 142 -26.23 1.86 19.89
C TYR A 142 -27.36 2.05 18.86
N ILE A 143 -28.48 2.59 19.33
CA ILE A 143 -29.75 2.63 18.59
C ILE A 143 -30.48 3.98 18.75
N GLY A 144 -31.47 4.22 17.89
CA GLY A 144 -32.27 5.46 17.92
C GLY A 144 -33.22 5.56 19.11
N ASP A 145 -33.89 4.46 19.46
CA ASP A 145 -34.94 4.41 20.48
C ASP A 145 -34.69 3.27 21.48
N THR A 146 -34.02 3.58 22.59
CA THR A 146 -33.73 2.62 23.67
C THR A 146 -34.99 2.24 24.44
N SER A 147 -35.96 3.15 24.53
CA SER A 147 -37.20 2.92 25.30
C SER A 147 -38.09 1.88 24.64
N ALA A 148 -38.29 1.96 23.32
CA ALA A 148 -39.02 0.94 22.58
C ALA A 148 -38.32 -0.42 22.60
N PHE A 149 -36.98 -0.43 22.56
CA PHE A 149 -36.19 -1.65 22.64
C PHE A 149 -36.30 -2.33 24.01
N LYS A 150 -36.18 -1.59 25.12
CA LYS A 150 -36.34 -2.14 26.48
C LYS A 150 -37.71 -2.80 26.68
N LYS A 151 -38.79 -2.13 26.26
CA LYS A 151 -40.14 -2.73 26.30
C LYS A 151 -40.24 -4.02 25.51
N LEU A 152 -39.58 -4.09 24.34
CA LEU A 152 -39.55 -5.32 23.54
C LEU A 152 -38.78 -6.46 24.23
N VAL A 153 -37.69 -6.14 24.94
CA VAL A 153 -36.93 -7.11 25.73
C VAL A 153 -37.79 -7.64 26.87
N GLU A 154 -38.47 -6.76 27.62
CA GLU A 154 -39.41 -7.16 28.70
C GLU A 154 -40.54 -8.05 28.18
N GLU A 155 -41.12 -7.72 27.03
CA GLU A 155 -42.22 -8.47 26.41
C GLU A 155 -41.78 -9.84 25.88
N GLN A 156 -40.61 -9.94 25.24
CA GLN A 156 -40.25 -11.11 24.44
C GLN A 156 -39.05 -11.90 24.96
N SER A 157 -38.25 -11.37 25.89
CA SER A 157 -37.04 -12.03 26.42
C SER A 157 -36.85 -11.70 27.92
N PRO A 158 -37.81 -12.07 28.79
CA PRO A 158 -37.77 -11.75 30.22
C PRO A 158 -36.58 -12.37 30.97
N GLU A 159 -35.88 -13.33 30.35
CA GLU A 159 -34.64 -13.91 30.85
C GLU A 159 -33.42 -12.96 30.80
N ILE A 160 -33.51 -11.86 30.05
CA ILE A 160 -32.46 -10.84 29.97
C ILE A 160 -32.77 -9.73 30.99
N THR A 161 -31.86 -9.49 31.92
CA THR A 161 -32.04 -8.48 32.97
C THR A 161 -31.82 -7.08 32.42
N LEU A 162 -32.76 -6.17 32.69
CA LEU A 162 -32.63 -4.74 32.40
C LEU A 162 -32.22 -3.99 33.66
N GLU A 163 -31.27 -3.07 33.51
CA GLU A 163 -30.73 -2.25 34.59
C GLU A 163 -30.56 -0.80 34.12
N GLU A 164 -30.30 0.10 35.08
CA GLU A 164 -29.93 1.48 34.79
C GLU A 164 -28.55 1.78 35.38
N ASP A 165 -27.70 2.41 34.57
CA ASP A 165 -26.41 2.92 34.99
C ASP A 165 -26.51 4.45 35.09
N ALA A 166 -26.53 4.96 36.32
CA ALA A 166 -26.67 6.38 36.61
C ALA A 166 -25.35 7.17 36.56
N VAL A 167 -24.21 6.47 36.48
CA VAL A 167 -22.86 7.07 36.66
C VAL A 167 -21.99 6.89 35.40
N GLY A 168 -22.35 5.94 34.53
CA GLY A 168 -21.61 5.62 33.30
C GLY A 168 -21.47 6.79 32.33
N GLN A 169 -20.28 6.89 31.73
CA GLN A 169 -20.00 7.79 30.59
C GLN A 169 -20.31 7.09 29.25
N SER A 170 -20.26 7.82 28.14
CA SER A 170 -20.50 7.25 26.80
C SER A 170 -19.46 6.18 26.45
N LEU A 171 -19.94 4.94 26.30
CA LEU A 171 -19.11 3.80 25.86
C LEU A 171 -18.75 3.94 24.38
N PHE A 172 -19.60 4.61 23.59
CA PHE A 172 -19.36 4.81 22.16
C PHE A 172 -18.17 5.73 21.90
N ASN A 173 -18.03 6.81 22.67
CA ASN A 173 -16.90 7.74 22.52
C ASN A 173 -15.56 7.08 22.87
N ASP A 174 -15.56 6.20 23.86
CA ASP A 174 -14.36 5.50 24.33
C ASP A 174 -14.05 4.21 23.55
N ILE A 175 -14.91 3.80 22.61
CA ILE A 175 -14.76 2.53 21.87
C ILE A 175 -13.45 2.45 21.07
N ASN A 176 -12.84 3.57 20.73
CA ASN A 176 -11.59 3.59 19.94
C ASN A 176 -10.33 3.71 20.80
N ARG A 177 -10.47 3.84 22.13
CA ARG A 177 -9.30 3.93 22.99
C ARG A 177 -8.55 2.59 23.02
N PRO A 178 -7.21 2.60 23.09
CA PRO A 178 -6.41 1.38 23.18
C PRO A 178 -6.77 0.50 24.39
N ASP A 179 -7.16 1.14 25.51
CA ASP A 179 -7.57 0.50 26.76
C ASP A 179 -9.06 0.13 26.82
N SER A 180 -9.79 0.21 25.70
CA SER A 180 -11.23 -0.07 25.67
C SER A 180 -11.57 -1.54 25.93
N ASP A 181 -12.52 -1.74 26.84
CA ASP A 181 -13.06 -3.05 27.22
C ASP A 181 -14.21 -3.54 26.35
N ILE A 182 -14.65 -2.70 25.42
CA ILE A 182 -15.73 -3.03 24.51
C ILE A 182 -15.18 -3.90 23.38
N HIS A 183 -15.72 -5.11 23.26
CA HIS A 183 -15.39 -6.11 22.25
C HIS A 183 -16.52 -6.35 21.27
N VAL A 184 -17.75 -5.94 21.61
CA VAL A 184 -18.94 -6.10 20.76
C VAL A 184 -19.69 -4.78 20.60
N LEU A 185 -19.94 -4.37 19.37
CA LEU A 185 -20.81 -3.25 19.02
C LEU A 185 -22.03 -3.77 18.26
N ILE A 186 -23.22 -3.52 18.77
CA ILE A 186 -24.49 -3.89 18.12
C ILE A 186 -25.21 -2.60 17.79
N GLY A 187 -25.21 -2.20 16.52
CA GLY A 187 -25.77 -0.91 16.16
C GLY A 187 -26.93 -0.98 15.17
N ALA A 188 -27.76 0.05 15.25
CA ALA A 188 -28.66 0.46 14.18
C ALA A 188 -28.02 1.63 13.40
N ARG A 189 -28.46 1.90 12.16
CA ARG A 189 -27.83 2.82 11.17
C ARG A 189 -27.23 4.15 11.69
N LYS A 190 -27.63 4.64 12.87
CA LYS A 190 -27.18 5.86 13.57
C LYS A 190 -25.65 6.03 13.67
N PHE A 191 -24.85 4.97 13.80
CA PHE A 191 -23.37 5.12 13.84
C PHE A 191 -22.70 5.12 12.46
N MET A 192 -23.40 4.73 11.40
CA MET A 192 -22.78 4.61 10.06
C MET A 192 -22.30 5.94 9.50
N GLU A 193 -22.85 7.08 9.93
CA GLU A 193 -22.50 8.40 9.40
C GLU A 193 -21.33 9.08 10.14
N GLY A 194 -21.05 8.71 11.41
CA GLY A 194 -20.04 9.39 12.25
C GLY A 194 -18.92 8.53 12.82
N TRP A 195 -18.94 7.21 12.59
CA TRP A 195 -18.01 6.28 13.25
C TRP A 195 -16.79 5.92 12.40
N ASN A 196 -15.57 6.11 12.93
CA ASN A 196 -14.33 5.65 12.30
C ASN A 196 -13.54 4.81 13.30
N SER A 197 -13.37 3.51 13.03
CA SER A 197 -12.62 2.60 13.91
C SER A 197 -11.72 1.69 13.09
N TRP A 198 -10.47 1.56 13.56
CA TRP A 198 -9.47 0.62 13.03
C TRP A 198 -9.53 -0.74 13.73
N ARG A 199 -10.42 -0.90 14.71
CA ARG A 199 -10.56 -2.11 15.53
C ARG A 199 -11.40 -3.20 14.86
N VAL A 200 -12.15 -2.86 13.81
CA VAL A 200 -13.16 -3.75 13.25
C VAL A 200 -12.53 -4.98 12.59
N SER A 201 -12.78 -6.15 13.19
CA SER A 201 -12.22 -7.43 12.72
C SER A 201 -13.29 -8.38 12.19
N ALA A 202 -14.55 -8.20 12.62
CA ALA A 202 -15.67 -9.01 12.21
C ALA A 202 -16.95 -8.17 12.09
N MET A 203 -17.74 -8.42 11.06
CA MET A 203 -19.04 -7.77 10.80
C MET A 203 -20.15 -8.82 10.59
N GLY A 204 -21.22 -8.71 11.36
CA GLY A 204 -22.46 -9.46 11.19
C GLY A 204 -23.57 -8.58 10.61
N LEU A 205 -24.02 -8.90 9.40
CA LEU A 205 -25.04 -8.17 8.66
C LEU A 205 -26.41 -8.84 8.81
N LEU A 206 -27.36 -8.14 9.43
CA LEU A 206 -28.67 -8.66 9.79
C LEU A 206 -29.76 -8.04 8.91
N ASN A 207 -30.45 -8.87 8.13
CA ASN A 207 -31.63 -8.50 7.32
C ASN A 207 -31.45 -7.31 6.35
N ILE A 208 -30.22 -7.06 5.90
CA ILE A 208 -29.88 -5.98 4.98
C ILE A 208 -30.47 -6.17 3.58
N GLY A 209 -30.97 -5.07 2.98
CA GLY A 209 -31.66 -5.02 1.68
C GLY A 209 -30.90 -4.31 0.54
N ARG A 210 -31.49 -4.32 -0.66
CA ARG A 210 -30.90 -3.81 -1.93
C ARG A 210 -30.66 -2.29 -1.95
N SER A 211 -31.47 -1.49 -1.27
CA SER A 211 -31.35 -0.02 -1.23
C SER A 211 -30.28 0.49 -0.25
N GLU A 212 -29.65 -0.39 0.52
CA GLU A 212 -28.75 -0.06 1.63
C GLU A 212 -27.25 -0.16 1.25
N GLY A 213 -26.95 -0.50 -0.01
CA GLY A 213 -25.61 -0.87 -0.48
C GLY A 213 -24.53 0.20 -0.23
N SER A 214 -24.81 1.47 -0.49
CA SER A 214 -23.81 2.55 -0.39
C SER A 214 -23.29 2.78 1.03
N GLN A 215 -24.15 2.70 2.05
CA GLN A 215 -23.76 2.91 3.45
C GLN A 215 -22.93 1.74 4.00
N ILE A 216 -23.21 0.52 3.54
CA ILE A 216 -22.46 -0.67 3.98
C ILE A 216 -21.10 -0.73 3.31
N ILE A 217 -20.98 -0.27 2.07
CA ILE A 217 -19.67 -0.07 1.40
C ILE A 217 -18.81 0.91 2.20
N GLN A 218 -19.38 2.00 2.73
CA GLN A 218 -18.64 2.90 3.60
C GLN A 218 -18.16 2.20 4.88
N LEU A 219 -18.99 1.32 5.45
CA LEU A 219 -18.65 0.55 6.65
C LEU A 219 -17.57 -0.50 6.37
N PHE A 220 -17.66 -1.19 5.23
CA PHE A 220 -16.61 -2.08 4.72
C PHE A 220 -15.30 -1.34 4.50
N GLY A 221 -15.36 -0.21 3.79
CA GLY A 221 -14.22 0.67 3.54
C GLY A 221 -13.57 1.16 4.83
N ARG A 222 -14.28 1.18 5.96
CA ARG A 222 -13.73 1.45 7.30
C ARG A 222 -13.13 0.19 7.94
N GLY A 223 -13.73 -0.98 7.76
CA GLY A 223 -13.23 -2.23 8.35
C GLY A 223 -12.05 -2.89 7.60
N VAL A 224 -11.88 -2.64 6.31
CA VAL A 224 -10.70 -3.16 5.56
C VAL A 224 -9.43 -2.35 5.78
N ARG A 225 -9.56 -1.19 6.42
CA ARG A 225 -8.47 -0.29 6.74
C ARG A 225 -7.64 -0.86 7.87
N LEU A 226 -6.32 -0.77 7.71
CA LEU A 226 -5.34 -1.05 8.75
C LEU A 226 -4.18 -0.06 8.60
N LYS A 227 -3.56 0.28 9.73
CA LYS A 227 -2.41 1.19 9.75
C LYS A 227 -1.17 0.54 9.12
N GLY A 228 -0.98 -0.76 9.36
CA GLY A 228 0.08 -1.57 8.74
C GLY A 228 1.46 -1.29 9.31
N LYS A 229 2.46 -2.08 8.87
CA LYS A 229 3.84 -1.95 9.35
C LYS A 229 4.38 -0.56 9.07
N GLY A 230 4.80 0.16 10.11
CA GLY A 230 5.33 1.53 9.99
C GLY A 230 4.37 2.51 9.29
N MET A 231 3.06 2.40 9.52
CA MET A 231 2.02 3.25 8.89
C MET A 231 1.98 3.14 7.36
N SER A 232 2.43 2.00 6.80
CA SER A 232 2.47 1.77 5.35
C SER A 232 1.09 1.59 4.69
N LEU A 233 0.03 1.39 5.48
CA LEU A 233 -1.31 1.02 5.02
C LEU A 233 -1.34 -0.31 4.23
N LYS A 234 -0.33 -1.15 4.42
CA LYS A 234 -0.15 -2.44 3.73
C LYS A 234 -0.20 -3.61 4.71
N ARG A 235 -0.75 -4.72 4.23
CA ARG A 235 -0.77 -6.03 4.92
C ARG A 235 0.61 -6.69 4.83
N SER A 236 0.93 -7.51 5.82
CA SER A 236 2.11 -8.36 5.85
C SER A 236 2.33 -9.14 4.54
N ALA A 237 1.26 -9.63 3.90
CA ALA A 237 1.35 -10.41 2.67
C ALA A 237 2.05 -9.72 1.47
N VAL A 238 2.05 -8.37 1.44
CA VAL A 238 2.66 -7.56 0.37
C VAL A 238 3.90 -6.80 0.82
N LEU A 239 4.35 -7.05 2.06
CA LEU A 239 5.55 -6.48 2.62
C LEU A 239 6.71 -7.48 2.49
N ASP A 240 7.93 -6.94 2.44
CA ASP A 240 9.14 -7.76 2.39
C ASP A 240 9.60 -8.13 3.81
N GLY A 241 10.24 -9.30 3.91
CA GLY A 241 10.84 -9.83 5.14
C GLY A 241 9.95 -10.78 5.94
N PRO A 242 10.47 -11.33 7.06
CA PRO A 242 9.70 -12.21 7.94
C PRO A 242 8.63 -11.43 8.71
N HIS A 243 7.46 -12.05 8.89
CA HIS A 243 6.31 -11.50 9.61
C HIS A 243 5.87 -12.45 10.74
N PRO A 244 5.28 -11.94 11.84
CA PRO A 244 4.78 -12.76 12.94
C PRO A 244 3.81 -13.86 12.45
N LYS A 245 3.91 -15.04 13.05
CA LYS A 245 3.07 -16.19 12.67
C LYS A 245 1.60 -15.84 12.89
N HIS A 246 0.73 -16.23 11.95
CA HIS A 246 -0.73 -15.99 11.99
C HIS A 246 -1.20 -14.53 11.99
N ILE A 247 -0.31 -13.55 11.74
CA ILE A 247 -0.67 -12.12 11.69
C ILE A 247 -1.84 -11.83 10.72
N ASN A 248 -1.95 -12.62 9.66
CA ASN A 248 -3.03 -12.53 8.69
C ASN A 248 -4.43 -12.66 9.31
N LEU A 249 -4.58 -13.34 10.45
CA LEU A 249 -5.85 -13.43 11.18
C LEU A 249 -6.33 -12.06 11.70
N LEU A 250 -5.40 -11.19 12.10
CA LEU A 250 -5.70 -9.83 12.57
C LEU A 250 -5.82 -8.82 11.41
N GLU A 251 -5.23 -9.13 10.26
CA GLU A 251 -5.30 -8.30 9.04
C GLU A 251 -6.54 -8.61 8.16
N THR A 252 -7.34 -9.62 8.56
CA THR A 252 -8.50 -10.11 7.81
C THR A 252 -9.80 -9.60 8.45
N LEU A 253 -10.61 -8.90 7.64
CA LEU A 253 -11.98 -8.58 8.01
C LEU A 253 -12.90 -9.77 7.69
N ASN A 254 -13.61 -10.28 8.70
CA ASN A 254 -14.59 -11.36 8.50
C ASN A 254 -16.00 -10.78 8.33
N ILE A 255 -16.74 -11.23 7.33
CA ILE A 255 -18.11 -10.75 7.06
C ILE A 255 -19.06 -11.94 7.05
N PHE A 256 -20.13 -11.83 7.83
CA PHE A 256 -21.18 -12.82 7.92
C PHE A 256 -22.52 -12.16 7.63
N ALA A 257 -23.37 -12.79 6.83
CA ALA A 257 -24.71 -12.28 6.53
C ALA A 257 -25.75 -13.40 6.66
N VAL A 258 -26.90 -13.07 7.23
CA VAL A 258 -28.01 -14.03 7.44
C VAL A 258 -28.73 -14.37 6.13
N ARG A 259 -28.65 -13.50 5.11
CA ARG A 259 -29.24 -13.74 3.77
C ARG A 259 -28.16 -13.96 2.72
N ALA A 260 -28.10 -15.17 2.15
CA ALA A 260 -27.12 -15.56 1.13
C ALA A 260 -27.13 -14.65 -0.11
N ASN A 261 -28.31 -14.21 -0.58
CA ASN A 261 -28.44 -13.36 -1.76
C ASN A 261 -27.68 -12.03 -1.64
N TYR A 262 -27.49 -11.52 -0.42
CA TYR A 262 -26.71 -10.31 -0.19
C TYR A 262 -25.22 -10.55 -0.44
N MET A 263 -24.67 -11.68 0.00
CA MET A 263 -23.24 -11.99 -0.19
C MET A 263 -22.87 -12.21 -1.66
N THR A 264 -23.79 -12.76 -2.46
CA THR A 264 -23.60 -12.87 -3.91
C THR A 264 -23.54 -11.49 -4.55
N GLN A 265 -24.52 -10.62 -4.29
CA GLN A 265 -24.53 -9.26 -4.82
C GLN A 265 -23.35 -8.42 -4.34
N PHE A 266 -22.93 -8.61 -3.09
CA PHE A 266 -21.75 -7.97 -2.51
C PHE A 266 -20.47 -8.40 -3.24
N ARG A 267 -20.35 -9.68 -3.58
CA ARG A 267 -19.25 -10.21 -4.38
C ARG A 267 -19.25 -9.63 -5.80
N ASP A 268 -20.39 -9.67 -6.48
CA ASP A 268 -20.54 -9.10 -7.83
C ASP A 268 -20.15 -7.61 -7.86
N TYR A 269 -20.47 -6.89 -6.78
CA TYR A 269 -20.09 -5.49 -6.63
C TYR A 269 -18.58 -5.31 -6.40
N LEU A 270 -17.98 -6.11 -5.50
CA LEU A 270 -16.52 -6.09 -5.27
C LEU A 270 -15.74 -6.39 -6.55
N GLU A 271 -16.20 -7.35 -7.34
CA GLU A 271 -15.60 -7.70 -8.63
C GLU A 271 -15.71 -6.55 -9.64
N ARG A 272 -16.84 -5.83 -9.68
CA ARG A 272 -16.99 -4.61 -10.51
C ARG A 272 -16.04 -3.49 -10.10
N GLU A 273 -15.71 -3.40 -8.82
CA GLU A 273 -14.72 -2.46 -8.27
C GLU A 273 -13.29 -2.99 -8.37
N GLY A 274 -13.08 -4.16 -8.99
CA GLY A 274 -11.75 -4.75 -9.23
C GLY A 274 -11.14 -5.48 -8.03
N VAL A 275 -11.93 -5.86 -7.03
CA VAL A 275 -11.50 -6.65 -5.88
C VAL A 275 -11.68 -8.14 -6.17
N GLU A 276 -10.57 -8.89 -6.20
CA GLU A 276 -10.59 -10.35 -6.36
C GLU A 276 -11.18 -11.04 -5.13
N THR A 277 -12.23 -11.84 -5.33
CA THR A 277 -12.96 -12.51 -4.24
C THR A 277 -12.73 -14.03 -4.21
N GLU A 278 -12.07 -14.59 -5.23
CA GLU A 278 -11.86 -16.03 -5.37
C GLU A 278 -10.54 -16.48 -4.73
N PRO A 279 -10.51 -17.67 -4.09
CA PRO A 279 -9.27 -18.25 -3.59
C PRO A 279 -8.34 -18.60 -4.76
N VAL A 280 -7.09 -18.16 -4.67
CA VAL A 280 -6.04 -18.40 -5.67
C VAL A 280 -5.13 -19.57 -5.27
N ILE A 281 -4.61 -20.27 -6.27
CA ILE A 281 -3.48 -21.20 -6.15
C ILE A 281 -2.23 -20.44 -6.57
N GLU A 282 -1.16 -20.56 -5.78
CA GLU A 282 0.16 -20.03 -6.12
C GLU A 282 1.00 -21.15 -6.75
N LEU A 283 1.47 -20.93 -7.97
CA LEU A 283 2.36 -21.83 -8.70
C LEU A 283 3.74 -21.17 -8.88
N PRO A 284 4.84 -21.82 -8.43
CA PRO A 284 6.18 -21.32 -8.71
C PRO A 284 6.58 -21.62 -10.16
N LEU A 285 7.04 -20.60 -10.88
CA LEU A 285 7.61 -20.70 -12.22
C LEU A 285 9.07 -20.26 -12.17
N PHE A 286 9.98 -21.23 -12.12
CA PHE A 286 11.41 -20.98 -11.96
C PHE A 286 12.01 -20.23 -13.14
N THR A 287 13.05 -19.43 -12.87
CA THR A 287 13.82 -18.78 -13.91
C THR A 287 15.04 -19.61 -14.32
N TRP A 288 15.34 -19.60 -15.61
CA TRP A 288 16.61 -20.01 -16.17
C TRP A 288 17.55 -18.79 -16.24
N ILE A 289 18.77 -18.93 -15.73
CA ILE A 289 19.79 -17.87 -15.76
C ILE A 289 20.70 -18.07 -16.97
N ASN A 290 20.95 -16.99 -17.69
CA ASN A 290 21.92 -16.95 -18.79
C ASN A 290 23.35 -16.90 -18.22
N GLU A 291 23.87 -18.07 -17.85
CA GLU A 291 25.23 -18.19 -17.31
C GLU A 291 26.33 -17.63 -18.24
N PRO A 292 26.27 -17.80 -19.58
CA PRO A 292 27.22 -17.17 -20.49
C PRO A 292 27.28 -15.64 -20.32
N ALA A 293 26.15 -14.96 -20.14
CA ALA A 293 26.09 -13.52 -19.92
C ALA A 293 26.76 -13.12 -18.60
N LEU A 294 26.53 -13.87 -17.51
CA LEU A 294 27.15 -13.58 -16.20
C LEU A 294 28.67 -13.72 -16.20
N LYS A 295 29.23 -14.54 -17.10
CA LYS A 295 30.69 -14.69 -17.27
C LYS A 295 31.35 -13.51 -18.01
N LYS A 296 30.58 -12.52 -18.49
CA LYS A 296 31.07 -11.34 -19.23
C LYS A 296 31.42 -10.14 -18.33
N ASP A 297 31.54 -10.33 -17.03
CA ASP A 297 31.89 -9.26 -16.07
C ASP A 297 30.96 -8.03 -16.18
N LEU A 298 29.65 -8.28 -16.19
CA LEU A 298 28.64 -7.21 -16.19
C LEU A 298 28.70 -6.45 -14.86
N PHE A 299 29.08 -5.17 -14.89
CA PHE A 299 29.14 -4.32 -13.71
C PHE A 299 27.80 -3.67 -13.42
N ILE A 300 27.47 -3.49 -12.15
CA ILE A 300 26.25 -2.82 -11.70
C ILE A 300 26.56 -1.93 -10.49
N PRO A 301 26.08 -0.67 -10.46
CA PRO A 301 26.29 0.19 -9.29
C PRO A 301 25.43 -0.31 -8.12
N ARG A 302 26.10 -0.71 -7.03
CA ARG A 302 25.44 -1.23 -5.83
C ARG A 302 26.10 -0.66 -4.57
N LEU A 303 25.28 -0.48 -3.53
CA LEU A 303 25.82 -0.20 -2.20
C LEU A 303 26.52 -1.46 -1.66
N PRO A 304 27.65 -1.30 -0.95
CA PRO A 304 28.36 -2.43 -0.39
C PRO A 304 27.55 -3.15 0.69
N LYS A 305 27.65 -4.47 0.75
CA LYS A 305 27.00 -5.27 1.81
C LYS A 305 27.42 -4.74 3.18
N GLY A 306 26.43 -4.51 4.05
CA GLY A 306 26.65 -4.04 5.42
C GLY A 306 26.77 -2.52 5.58
N ARG A 307 26.81 -1.76 4.48
CA ARG A 307 26.76 -0.30 4.54
C ARG A 307 25.31 0.17 4.72
N ASP A 308 25.08 1.08 5.66
CA ASP A 308 23.73 1.56 5.97
C ASP A 308 23.74 3.03 6.39
N PHE A 309 23.02 3.86 5.64
CA PHE A 309 22.95 5.30 5.88
C PHE A 309 22.41 5.66 7.26
N LEU A 310 21.42 4.91 7.75
CA LEU A 310 20.79 5.17 9.05
C LEU A 310 21.74 4.86 10.22
N ARG A 311 22.67 3.92 10.05
CA ARG A 311 23.64 3.53 11.09
C ARG A 311 24.95 4.32 11.01
N GLU A 312 25.41 4.67 9.82
CA GLU A 312 26.73 5.27 9.61
C GLU A 312 26.73 6.80 9.75
N GLU A 313 25.65 7.46 9.31
CA GLU A 313 25.58 8.92 9.31
C GLU A 313 24.86 9.45 10.53
N LYS A 314 25.26 10.64 10.99
CA LYS A 314 24.56 11.41 12.02
C LYS A 314 24.29 12.80 11.51
N LEU A 315 23.03 13.08 11.20
CA LEU A 315 22.63 14.35 10.62
C LEU A 315 22.15 15.28 11.72
N THR A 316 22.57 16.54 11.67
CA THR A 316 21.92 17.62 12.41
C THR A 316 21.22 18.52 11.39
N LEU A 317 19.92 18.75 11.60
CA LEU A 317 19.15 19.64 10.75
C LEU A 317 19.75 21.05 10.78
N GLY A 318 19.99 21.64 9.61
CA GLY A 318 20.57 22.96 9.47
C GLY A 318 20.25 23.58 8.11
N ALA A 319 20.57 24.86 7.94
CA ALA A 319 20.29 25.59 6.72
C ALA A 319 21.22 25.13 5.56
N ASP A 320 20.61 24.80 4.44
CA ASP A 320 21.22 24.52 3.14
C ASP A 320 20.63 25.52 2.11
N PRO A 321 21.44 26.47 1.58
CA PRO A 321 20.99 27.50 0.64
C PRO A 321 20.60 26.93 -0.73
N LYS A 322 20.94 25.67 -1.01
CA LYS A 322 20.55 25.00 -2.28
C LYS A 322 19.12 24.46 -2.23
N ILE A 323 18.45 24.47 -1.07
CA ILE A 323 17.09 23.97 -0.90
C ILE A 323 16.09 25.10 -1.10
N LYS A 324 15.21 24.93 -2.09
CA LYS A 324 14.06 25.80 -2.34
C LYS A 324 12.77 25.03 -2.12
N VAL A 325 11.84 25.60 -1.35
CA VAL A 325 10.57 24.95 -1.00
C VAL A 325 9.38 25.71 -1.56
N ARG A 326 8.47 25.05 -2.28
CA ARG A 326 7.18 25.63 -2.68
C ARG A 326 6.02 24.92 -1.99
N LEU A 327 5.14 25.67 -1.32
CA LEU A 327 3.91 25.16 -0.72
C LEU A 327 2.71 25.91 -1.28
N ASP A 328 1.67 25.18 -1.68
CA ASP A 328 0.41 25.75 -2.14
C ASP A 328 -0.71 25.33 -1.19
N MET A 329 -1.39 26.32 -0.61
CA MET A 329 -2.48 26.16 0.36
C MET A 329 -3.84 26.60 -0.23
N SER A 330 -3.88 27.10 -1.46
CA SER A 330 -5.10 27.65 -2.09
C SER A 330 -6.22 26.61 -2.27
N THR A 331 -5.87 25.34 -2.47
CA THR A 331 -6.82 24.22 -2.62
C THR A 331 -7.43 23.76 -1.29
N ARG A 332 -6.76 24.00 -0.15
CA ARG A 332 -7.23 23.58 1.18
C ARG A 332 -8.22 24.56 1.80
N VAL A 333 -8.05 25.86 1.55
CA VAL A 333 -8.98 26.89 2.03
C VAL A 333 -10.37 26.70 1.41
N GLN A 334 -10.45 26.28 0.14
CA GLN A 334 -11.72 25.96 -0.54
C GLN A 334 -12.50 24.78 0.09
N MET A 335 -11.80 23.78 0.62
CA MET A 335 -12.41 22.60 1.27
C MET A 335 -12.91 22.92 2.70
N MET A 336 -12.29 23.88 3.38
CA MET A 336 -12.73 24.32 4.72
C MET A 336 -13.84 25.38 4.67
N ALA A 337 -13.84 26.26 3.65
CA ALA A 337 -14.91 27.25 3.46
C ALA A 337 -16.26 26.61 3.08
N SER A 338 -16.23 25.47 2.38
CA SER A 338 -17.41 24.72 1.95
C SER A 338 -18.14 23.99 3.09
N THR A 339 -17.55 23.89 4.28
CA THR A 339 -18.17 23.26 5.46
C THR A 339 -18.95 24.24 6.34
N VAL A 340 -18.82 25.56 6.14
CA VAL A 340 -19.40 26.56 7.05
C VAL A 340 -20.54 27.37 6.43
N HIS A 341 -20.51 27.69 5.13
CA HIS A 341 -21.62 28.37 4.44
C HIS A 341 -21.88 27.73 3.07
N GLY A 342 -23.16 27.57 2.72
CA GLY A 342 -23.63 26.89 1.52
C GLY A 342 -22.99 27.38 0.21
N ILE A 343 -23.05 26.51 -0.79
CA ILE A 343 -22.44 26.65 -2.11
C ILE A 343 -22.79 28.00 -2.74
N HIS A 344 -21.87 28.96 -2.66
CA HIS A 344 -21.85 30.11 -3.56
C HIS A 344 -20.78 29.87 -4.63
N GLN A 345 -21.22 29.82 -5.89
CA GLN A 345 -20.35 29.83 -7.07
C GLN A 345 -19.68 31.20 -7.20
N GLY A 346 -18.58 31.41 -6.47
CA GLY A 346 -17.65 32.51 -6.68
C GLY A 346 -16.47 32.06 -7.55
N ARG A 347 -16.13 32.83 -8.58
CA ARG A 347 -14.93 32.63 -9.43
C ARG A 347 -13.69 32.44 -8.55
N ALA A 348 -12.95 31.37 -8.80
CA ALA A 348 -11.70 31.05 -8.12
C ALA A 348 -10.66 32.18 -8.30
N GLN A 349 -10.28 32.84 -7.21
CA GLN A 349 -8.99 33.52 -7.15
C GLN A 349 -7.95 32.46 -6.80
N ALA A 350 -7.00 32.21 -7.71
CA ALA A 350 -5.79 31.48 -7.40
C ALA A 350 -5.03 32.27 -6.31
N GLY A 351 -4.63 31.60 -5.23
CA GLY A 351 -3.85 32.23 -4.16
C GLY A 351 -2.59 32.91 -4.74
N SER A 352 -2.12 33.98 -4.10
CA SER A 352 -0.92 34.68 -4.57
C SER A 352 0.35 34.17 -3.86
N GLU A 353 1.49 34.31 -4.53
CA GLU A 353 2.79 34.02 -3.94
C GLU A 353 3.11 35.06 -2.85
N ARG A 354 3.33 34.58 -1.62
CA ARG A 354 3.57 35.40 -0.43
C ARG A 354 4.68 34.79 0.43
N LYS A 355 5.30 35.64 1.27
CA LYS A 355 6.16 35.24 2.39
C LYS A 355 5.40 35.46 3.69
N ILE A 356 5.71 34.68 4.72
CA ILE A 356 5.14 34.87 6.05
C ILE A 356 5.89 36.05 6.70
N PRO A 357 5.18 37.13 7.08
CA PRO A 357 5.78 38.27 7.76
C PRO A 357 6.38 37.90 9.11
N PRO A 358 7.49 38.52 9.54
CA PRO A 358 8.11 38.25 10.84
C PRO A 358 7.18 38.43 12.04
N GLU A 359 6.27 39.42 11.99
CA GLU A 359 5.28 39.69 13.04
C GLU A 359 4.29 38.52 13.20
N SER A 360 3.89 37.88 12.11
CA SER A 360 2.98 36.73 12.15
C SER A 360 3.63 35.49 12.76
N LEU A 361 4.97 35.37 12.69
CA LEU A 361 5.70 34.26 13.30
C LEU A 361 5.64 34.26 14.84
N ALA A 362 5.30 35.39 15.46
CA ALA A 362 5.06 35.46 16.90
C ALA A 362 3.78 34.72 17.32
N LEU A 363 2.84 34.50 16.38
CA LEU A 363 1.58 33.80 16.63
C LEU A 363 1.72 32.27 16.50
N VAL A 364 2.84 31.79 15.96
CA VAL A 364 3.10 30.36 15.72
C VAL A 364 3.48 29.67 17.04
N ASP A 365 2.86 28.54 17.31
CA ASP A 365 3.28 27.67 18.40
C ASP A 365 4.49 26.83 17.95
N TRP A 366 5.68 27.33 18.25
CA TRP A 366 6.94 26.68 17.87
C TRP A 366 7.22 25.38 18.62
N GLN A 367 6.67 25.22 19.83
CA GLN A 367 6.76 23.95 20.55
C GLN A 367 5.94 22.88 19.82
N GLN A 368 4.71 23.22 19.40
CA GLN A 368 3.91 22.30 18.60
C GLN A 368 4.55 22.01 17.24
N VAL A 369 5.11 23.01 16.53
CA VAL A 369 5.85 22.76 15.28
C VAL A 369 7.00 21.78 15.52
N TYR A 370 7.75 21.95 16.60
CA TYR A 370 8.86 21.05 16.94
C TYR A 370 8.37 19.61 17.17
N LEU A 371 7.31 19.42 17.95
CA LEU A 371 6.70 18.11 18.18
C LEU A 371 6.18 17.50 16.87
N ASP A 372 5.47 18.28 16.04
CA ASP A 372 4.95 17.85 14.74
C ASP A 372 6.05 17.39 13.78
N LEU A 373 7.26 17.98 13.88
CA LEU A 373 8.42 17.59 13.09
C LEU A 373 9.12 16.36 13.67
N LEU A 374 9.14 16.18 14.99
CA LEU A 374 9.62 14.95 15.63
C LEU A 374 8.73 13.76 15.28
N ASP A 375 7.40 13.93 15.35
CA ASP A 375 6.44 12.90 14.94
C ASP A 375 6.58 12.59 13.46
N TYR A 376 6.79 13.62 12.63
CA TYR A 376 7.05 13.43 11.21
C TYR A 376 8.34 12.64 10.97
N LYS A 377 9.45 13.02 11.62
CA LYS A 377 10.73 12.30 11.58
C LYS A 377 10.55 10.84 12.02
N ALA A 378 9.82 10.58 13.11
CA ALA A 378 9.57 9.24 13.62
C ALA A 378 8.76 8.40 12.62
N SER A 379 7.70 8.97 12.02
CA SER A 379 6.88 8.30 11.00
C SER A 379 7.67 7.92 9.74
N ARG A 380 8.78 8.61 9.48
CA ARG A 380 9.68 8.39 8.34
C ARG A 380 10.87 7.47 8.67
N GLY A 381 11.03 7.07 9.93
CA GLY A 381 12.13 6.19 10.37
C GLY A 381 13.53 6.85 10.34
N TRP A 382 13.61 8.18 10.34
CA TRP A 382 14.87 8.93 10.23
C TRP A 382 15.61 9.02 11.56
N HIS A 383 15.94 7.88 12.17
CA HIS A 383 16.51 7.84 13.52
C HIS A 383 17.87 8.54 13.64
N ASN A 384 18.62 8.67 12.55
CA ASN A 384 19.90 9.37 12.46
C ASN A 384 19.81 10.89 12.32
N LEU A 385 18.61 11.48 12.27
CA LEU A 385 18.40 12.92 12.14
C LEU A 385 18.12 13.58 13.49
N VAL A 386 18.90 14.60 13.84
CA VAL A 386 18.71 15.40 15.05
C VAL A 386 18.05 16.74 14.68
N ILE A 387 16.94 17.05 15.35
CA ILE A 387 16.24 18.33 15.25
C ILE A 387 16.31 18.97 16.64
N ARG A 388 16.88 20.17 16.75
CA ARG A 388 16.89 20.93 18.01
C ARG A 388 15.66 21.84 18.09
N PRO A 389 15.14 22.14 19.29
CA PRO A 389 13.93 22.95 19.46
C PRO A 389 13.97 24.33 18.78
N GLU A 390 15.15 24.96 18.75
CA GLU A 390 15.38 26.28 18.16
C GLU A 390 15.52 26.25 16.62
N THR A 391 15.86 25.09 16.05
CA THR A 391 16.17 24.96 14.61
C THR A 391 14.99 25.30 13.69
N PRO A 392 13.74 24.86 13.93
CA PRO A 392 12.60 25.19 13.07
C PRO A 392 12.41 26.69 12.84
N GLN A 393 12.51 27.49 13.91
CA GLN A 393 12.33 28.94 13.84
C GLN A 393 13.50 29.62 13.11
N GLN A 394 14.74 29.18 13.38
CA GLN A 394 15.93 29.71 12.70
C GLN A 394 15.90 29.39 11.21
N LEU A 395 15.53 28.15 10.84
CA LEU A 395 15.42 27.71 9.47
C LEU A 395 14.40 28.53 8.68
N LEU A 396 13.21 28.75 9.23
CA LEU A 396 12.16 29.47 8.51
C LEU A 396 12.60 30.90 8.12
N LYS A 397 13.47 31.52 8.93
CA LYS A 397 14.02 32.86 8.69
C LYS A 397 15.13 32.87 7.62
N GLN A 398 15.86 31.76 7.45
CA GLN A 398 17.03 31.67 6.58
C GLN A 398 16.75 31.00 5.24
N MET A 399 15.72 30.15 5.17
CA MET A 399 15.47 29.32 4.00
C MET A 399 14.75 30.07 2.86
N ASP A 400 14.97 29.62 1.64
CA ASP A 400 14.26 30.10 0.46
C ASP A 400 12.98 29.27 0.24
N TYR A 401 11.81 29.89 0.47
CA TYR A 401 10.51 29.27 0.25
C TYR A 401 9.48 30.17 -0.44
N THR A 402 8.57 29.58 -1.19
CA THR A 402 7.42 30.25 -1.81
C THR A 402 6.13 29.64 -1.24
N LEU A 403 5.28 30.46 -0.65
CA LEU A 403 3.95 30.07 -0.18
C LEU A 403 2.89 30.66 -1.11
N VAL A 404 2.06 29.83 -1.72
CA VAL A 404 0.87 30.26 -2.47
C VAL A 404 -0.33 30.14 -1.53
N ALA A 405 -0.86 31.27 -1.06
CA ALA A 405 -1.94 31.28 -0.08
C ALA A 405 -2.70 32.62 -0.09
N ASP A 406 -3.90 32.60 0.51
CA ASP A 406 -4.66 33.82 0.80
C ASP A 406 -3.97 34.66 1.88
N GLU A 407 -4.27 35.95 1.88
CA GLU A 407 -3.67 36.90 2.83
C GLU A 407 -3.98 36.54 4.29
N SER A 408 -5.16 35.98 4.56
CA SER A 408 -5.58 35.52 5.88
C SER A 408 -4.69 34.42 6.46
N VAL A 409 -3.97 33.67 5.62
CA VAL A 409 -3.02 32.63 6.07
C VAL A 409 -1.74 33.27 6.60
N VAL A 410 -1.27 34.37 6.00
CA VAL A 410 -0.02 35.04 6.39
C VAL A 410 -0.25 36.18 7.39
N HIS A 411 -1.45 36.75 7.45
CA HIS A 411 -1.88 37.76 8.41
C HIS A 411 -3.17 37.32 9.12
N PRO A 412 -3.11 36.33 10.02
CA PRO A 412 -4.31 35.80 10.67
C PRO A 412 -4.92 36.81 11.65
N LYS A 413 -6.24 36.98 11.60
CA LYS A 413 -7.03 37.84 12.50
C LYS A 413 -7.94 37.02 13.43
N THR A 414 -8.17 35.75 13.12
CA THR A 414 -9.00 34.83 13.89
C THR A 414 -8.23 33.57 14.34
N PHE A 415 -8.76 32.83 15.33
CA PHE A 415 -8.16 31.57 15.77
C PHE A 415 -8.11 30.51 14.66
N ALA A 416 -9.12 30.46 13.79
CA ALA A 416 -9.15 29.54 12.64
C ALA A 416 -8.05 29.89 11.64
N GLU A 417 -7.85 31.18 11.34
CA GLU A 417 -6.75 31.64 10.47
C GLU A 417 -5.38 31.41 11.11
N ARG A 418 -5.24 31.59 12.42
CA ARG A 418 -4.01 31.22 13.15
C ARG A 418 -3.67 29.74 12.96
N GLN A 419 -4.67 28.87 12.95
CA GLN A 419 -4.47 27.45 12.67
C GLN A 419 -3.99 27.21 11.23
N LEU A 420 -4.47 27.98 10.26
CA LEU A 420 -3.98 27.92 8.87
C LEU A 420 -2.50 28.37 8.78
N LEU A 421 -2.12 29.43 9.49
CA LEU A 421 -0.72 29.87 9.60
C LEU A 421 0.16 28.75 10.18
N GLN A 422 -0.28 28.13 11.27
CA GLN A 422 0.41 27.00 11.91
C GLN A 422 0.62 25.85 10.91
N GLN A 423 -0.41 25.48 10.17
CA GLN A 423 -0.33 24.44 9.14
C GLN A 423 0.61 24.81 7.99
N ALA A 424 0.61 26.08 7.56
CA ALA A 424 1.51 26.56 6.52
C ALA A 424 2.97 26.44 6.97
N VAL A 425 3.30 26.92 8.18
CA VAL A 425 4.66 26.81 8.75
C VAL A 425 5.11 25.36 8.86
N THR A 426 4.31 24.49 9.48
CA THR A 426 4.62 23.05 9.59
C THR A 426 4.77 22.41 8.21
N GLY A 427 3.92 22.75 7.25
CA GLY A 427 3.96 22.22 5.88
C GLY A 427 5.24 22.60 5.12
N ILE A 428 5.69 23.86 5.25
CA ILE A 428 6.94 24.31 4.61
C ILE A 428 8.14 23.59 5.24
N LEU A 429 8.21 23.53 6.57
CA LEU A 429 9.32 22.87 7.28
C LEU A 429 9.37 21.36 7.02
N ARG A 430 8.24 20.67 6.90
CA ARG A 430 8.20 19.25 6.51
C ARG A 430 8.78 19.04 5.10
N LYS A 431 8.38 19.85 4.12
CA LYS A 431 8.95 19.80 2.76
C LYS A 431 10.45 20.11 2.73
N TYR A 432 10.89 21.05 3.55
CA TYR A 432 12.32 21.33 3.74
C TYR A 432 13.05 20.11 4.29
N LEU A 433 12.52 19.50 5.35
CA LEU A 433 13.10 18.34 6.02
C LEU A 433 13.25 17.14 5.08
N ASP A 434 12.21 16.84 4.27
CA ASP A 434 12.26 15.82 3.22
C ASP A 434 13.42 16.06 2.25
N THR A 435 13.57 17.32 1.80
CA THR A 435 14.58 17.70 0.81
C THR A 435 15.98 17.68 1.41
N PHE A 436 16.13 18.14 2.65
CA PHE A 436 17.39 18.13 3.39
C PHE A 436 17.89 16.70 3.59
N TYR A 437 17.03 15.84 4.13
CA TYR A 437 17.37 14.44 4.38
C TYR A 437 17.76 13.70 3.09
N ARG A 438 16.95 13.90 2.03
CA ARG A 438 17.23 13.34 0.70
C ARG A 438 18.62 13.72 0.20
N ARG A 439 18.95 15.01 0.19
CA ARG A 439 20.26 15.50 -0.33
C ARG A 439 21.44 14.91 0.44
N ARG A 440 21.32 14.76 1.77
CA ARG A 440 22.39 14.17 2.59
C ARG A 440 22.57 12.69 2.32
N ARG A 441 21.48 11.96 2.16
CA ARG A 441 21.53 10.55 1.78
C ARG A 441 22.13 10.36 0.39
N GLU A 442 21.67 11.14 -0.59
CA GLU A 442 22.19 11.08 -1.96
C GLU A 442 23.69 11.34 -2.03
N HIS A 443 24.18 12.30 -1.23
CA HIS A 443 25.61 12.56 -1.09
C HIS A 443 26.35 11.35 -0.49
N TRP A 444 25.85 10.76 0.59
CA TRP A 444 26.48 9.57 1.17
C TRP A 444 26.49 8.38 0.18
N GLU A 445 25.40 8.17 -0.55
CA GLU A 445 25.29 7.11 -1.56
C GLU A 445 26.29 7.33 -2.69
N SER A 446 26.45 8.56 -3.21
CA SER A 446 27.42 8.84 -4.28
C SER A 446 28.87 8.52 -3.88
N TRP A 447 29.22 8.68 -2.60
CA TRP A 447 30.56 8.35 -2.09
C TRP A 447 30.72 6.87 -1.71
N THR A 448 29.61 6.15 -1.53
CA THR A 448 29.61 4.78 -1.02
C THR A 448 29.32 3.74 -2.11
N LEU A 449 28.65 4.13 -3.20
CA LEU A 449 28.36 3.27 -4.33
C LEU A 449 29.64 2.71 -4.96
N GLU A 450 29.61 1.43 -5.31
CA GLU A 450 30.71 0.73 -5.96
C GLU A 450 30.19 0.01 -7.20
N TYR A 451 31.02 -0.13 -8.23
CA TYR A 451 30.76 -1.08 -9.31
C TYR A 451 31.04 -2.49 -8.82
N ARG A 452 30.01 -3.35 -8.89
CA ARG A 452 30.10 -4.77 -8.55
C ARG A 452 29.78 -5.62 -9.76
N LYS A 453 30.39 -6.80 -9.87
CA LYS A 453 30.01 -7.78 -10.89
C LYS A 453 28.63 -8.35 -10.55
N LEU A 454 27.76 -8.42 -11.55
CA LEU A 454 26.45 -9.06 -11.45
C LEU A 454 26.66 -10.57 -11.29
N ASP A 455 26.06 -11.14 -10.25
CA ASP A 455 26.07 -12.57 -9.99
C ASP A 455 24.65 -13.08 -9.69
N GLU A 456 24.48 -14.39 -9.61
CA GLU A 456 23.20 -15.03 -9.34
C GLU A 456 22.58 -14.64 -8.00
N ASN A 457 23.34 -14.09 -7.06
CA ASN A 457 22.86 -13.65 -5.75
C ASN A 457 22.44 -12.17 -5.75
N ASP A 458 22.56 -11.47 -6.88
CA ASP A 458 22.02 -10.13 -7.01
C ASP A 458 20.49 -10.17 -6.75
N PRO A 459 19.94 -9.24 -5.95
CA PRO A 459 18.51 -9.27 -5.64
C PRO A 459 17.56 -9.16 -6.84
N ASN A 460 18.02 -8.69 -8.01
CA ASN A 460 17.27 -8.74 -9.28
C ASN A 460 17.17 -10.17 -9.86
N LEU A 461 18.07 -11.08 -9.47
CA LEU A 461 18.16 -12.47 -9.93
C LEU A 461 17.80 -13.50 -8.84
N ALA A 462 17.61 -13.05 -7.61
CA ALA A 462 17.32 -13.88 -6.44
C ALA A 462 15.88 -13.73 -5.92
N PHE A 463 14.97 -13.16 -6.71
CA PHE A 463 13.60 -12.88 -6.26
C PHE A 463 12.80 -14.14 -5.92
N ASN A 464 12.02 -14.05 -4.84
CA ASN A 464 11.16 -15.11 -4.30
C ASN A 464 11.86 -16.43 -3.91
N ARG A 465 13.20 -16.51 -3.92
CA ARG A 465 13.95 -17.70 -3.48
C ARG A 465 13.54 -18.20 -2.10
N GLU A 466 13.23 -17.29 -1.18
CA GLU A 466 12.84 -17.62 0.19
C GLU A 466 11.39 -18.12 0.31
N ARG A 467 10.55 -17.86 -0.70
CA ARG A 467 9.14 -18.27 -0.70
C ARG A 467 8.95 -19.70 -1.21
N VAL A 468 9.89 -20.22 -1.98
CA VAL A 468 9.79 -21.54 -2.62
C VAL A 468 10.72 -22.52 -1.90
N LYS A 469 10.13 -23.58 -1.33
CA LYS A 469 10.88 -24.55 -0.49
C LYS A 469 11.60 -25.63 -1.30
N GLU A 470 11.12 -25.90 -2.51
CA GLU A 470 11.52 -27.05 -3.33
C GLU A 470 12.85 -26.82 -4.04
N GLU A 471 13.02 -25.64 -4.65
CA GLU A 471 14.27 -25.24 -5.31
C GLU A 471 14.68 -23.84 -4.84
N LYS A 472 15.92 -23.69 -4.39
CA LYS A 472 16.51 -22.40 -3.98
C LYS A 472 16.85 -21.49 -5.18
N LYS A 473 16.01 -21.51 -6.22
CA LYS A 473 16.14 -20.72 -7.45
C LYS A 473 15.11 -19.60 -7.46
N ALA A 474 15.40 -18.54 -8.21
CA ALA A 474 14.42 -17.48 -8.38
C ALA A 474 13.22 -17.99 -9.18
N ALA A 475 12.04 -17.48 -8.83
CA ALA A 475 10.80 -17.92 -9.45
C ALA A 475 9.78 -16.79 -9.48
N TYR A 476 9.01 -16.71 -10.57
CA TYR A 476 7.75 -16.00 -10.55
C TYR A 476 6.75 -16.80 -9.70
N ILE A 477 5.97 -16.11 -8.86
CA ILE A 477 4.80 -16.72 -8.23
C ILE A 477 3.60 -16.34 -9.07
N VAL A 478 3.03 -17.33 -9.77
CA VAL A 478 1.87 -17.17 -10.62
C VAL A 478 0.62 -17.50 -9.79
N ARG A 479 -0.29 -16.55 -9.66
CA ARG A 479 -1.55 -16.71 -8.91
C ARG A 479 -2.68 -16.94 -9.89
N VAL A 480 -3.35 -18.08 -9.74
CA VAL A 480 -4.43 -18.51 -10.61
C VAL A 480 -5.68 -18.78 -9.77
N PRO A 481 -6.85 -18.24 -10.12
CA PRO A 481 -8.10 -18.59 -9.44
C PRO A 481 -8.36 -20.09 -9.47
N ARG A 482 -8.83 -20.68 -8.36
CA ARG A 482 -9.13 -22.13 -8.29
C ARG A 482 -10.20 -22.59 -9.29
N SER A 483 -11.05 -21.67 -9.73
CA SER A 483 -12.10 -21.90 -10.72
C SER A 483 -11.56 -22.14 -12.13
N ASP A 484 -10.34 -21.67 -12.43
CA ASP A 484 -9.73 -21.73 -13.77
C ASP A 484 -8.86 -22.98 -13.93
N THR A 485 -9.51 -24.15 -13.97
CA THR A 485 -8.84 -25.45 -14.09
C THR A 485 -8.08 -25.59 -15.40
N GLU A 486 -8.56 -24.98 -16.49
CA GLU A 486 -7.90 -25.01 -17.79
C GLU A 486 -6.56 -24.26 -17.76
N LEU A 487 -6.53 -23.05 -17.18
CA LEU A 487 -5.29 -22.28 -17.05
C LEU A 487 -4.30 -22.97 -16.09
N LEU A 488 -4.80 -23.56 -15.00
CA LEU A 488 -4.00 -24.36 -14.08
C LEU A 488 -3.28 -25.52 -14.79
N GLU A 489 -4.02 -26.33 -15.57
CA GLU A 489 -3.44 -27.43 -16.34
C GLU A 489 -2.43 -26.94 -17.39
N LYS A 490 -2.74 -25.86 -18.09
CA LYS A 490 -1.82 -25.26 -19.08
C LYS A 490 -0.49 -24.83 -18.44
N ILE A 491 -0.54 -24.15 -17.30
CA ILE A 491 0.67 -23.71 -16.60
C ILE A 491 1.45 -24.90 -16.06
N GLN A 492 0.78 -25.92 -15.49
CA GLN A 492 1.45 -27.13 -15.01
C GLN A 492 2.15 -27.90 -16.13
N ASN A 493 1.49 -28.06 -17.28
CA ASN A 493 2.09 -28.68 -18.46
C ASN A 493 3.28 -27.87 -18.98
N LEU A 494 3.18 -26.53 -18.96
CA LEU A 494 4.28 -25.66 -19.38
C LEU A 494 5.48 -25.72 -18.41
N VAL A 495 5.25 -25.80 -17.10
CA VAL A 495 6.31 -25.99 -16.09
C VAL A 495 7.04 -27.31 -16.30
N ALA A 496 6.33 -28.35 -16.74
CA ALA A 496 6.93 -29.66 -17.05
C ALA A 496 7.76 -29.67 -18.35
N ASP A 497 7.53 -28.73 -19.26
CA ASP A 497 8.22 -28.62 -20.55
C ASP A 497 9.17 -27.41 -20.57
N ALA A 498 10.39 -27.62 -20.10
CA ALA A 498 11.40 -26.58 -19.98
C ALA A 498 11.77 -25.93 -21.33
N ASP A 499 11.86 -26.71 -22.42
CA ASP A 499 12.19 -26.15 -23.73
C ASP A 499 11.10 -25.19 -24.18
N ARG A 500 9.84 -25.63 -24.11
CA ARG A 500 8.70 -24.78 -24.45
C ARG A 500 8.63 -23.53 -23.56
N LEU A 501 8.85 -23.67 -22.25
CA LEU A 501 8.81 -22.56 -21.30
C LEU A 501 9.86 -21.48 -21.61
N TYR A 502 11.11 -21.87 -21.87
CA TYR A 502 12.21 -20.91 -21.99
C TYR A 502 12.49 -20.48 -23.43
N GLN A 503 12.23 -21.32 -24.45
CA GLN A 503 12.64 -21.06 -25.84
C GLN A 503 11.49 -20.64 -26.76
N GLN A 504 10.25 -21.01 -26.44
CA GLN A 504 9.09 -20.80 -27.30
C GLN A 504 8.20 -19.67 -26.77
N GLU A 505 7.56 -18.91 -27.67
CA GLU A 505 6.56 -17.90 -27.32
C GLU A 505 5.18 -18.43 -27.73
N ASP A 506 4.25 -18.56 -26.77
CA ASP A 506 2.88 -19.03 -27.03
C ASP A 506 1.83 -18.21 -26.26
N LYS A 507 0.54 -18.53 -26.51
CA LYS A 507 -0.61 -17.82 -25.95
C LYS A 507 -1.06 -18.36 -24.58
N ASP A 508 -0.58 -19.54 -24.17
CA ASP A 508 -1.03 -20.17 -22.92
C ASP A 508 -0.48 -19.39 -21.72
N LEU A 509 0.79 -18.98 -21.80
CA LEU A 509 1.42 -18.06 -20.87
C LEU A 509 2.29 -17.06 -21.66
N PRO A 510 1.72 -15.87 -22.02
CA PRO A 510 2.41 -14.89 -22.85
C PRO A 510 3.77 -14.49 -22.28
N ARG A 511 4.81 -14.67 -23.11
CA ARG A 511 6.20 -14.42 -22.74
C ARG A 511 7.03 -13.96 -23.93
N ILE A 512 8.16 -13.33 -23.67
CA ILE A 512 9.14 -12.94 -24.70
C ILE A 512 10.42 -13.73 -24.50
N HIS A 513 10.92 -14.36 -25.58
CA HIS A 513 12.23 -14.98 -25.60
C HIS A 513 13.27 -14.00 -26.15
N PHE A 514 14.34 -13.74 -25.41
CA PHE A 514 15.47 -12.94 -25.90
C PHE A 514 16.78 -13.46 -25.31
N ASP A 515 17.67 -13.96 -26.16
CA ASP A 515 18.99 -14.51 -25.75
C ASP A 515 19.87 -13.49 -25.02
N GLY A 516 19.67 -12.20 -25.29
CA GLY A 516 20.36 -11.12 -24.58
C GLY A 516 19.81 -10.83 -23.19
N HIS A 517 18.69 -11.44 -22.78
CA HIS A 517 18.18 -11.24 -21.43
C HIS A 517 18.94 -12.11 -20.41
N ILE A 518 19.19 -11.58 -19.21
CA ILE A 518 19.97 -12.29 -18.16
C ILE A 518 19.23 -13.50 -17.59
N TYR A 519 17.90 -13.49 -17.62
CA TYR A 519 17.09 -14.63 -17.20
C TYR A 519 15.84 -14.83 -18.06
N LEU A 520 15.31 -16.05 -18.12
CA LEU A 520 14.04 -16.38 -18.78
C LEU A 520 13.15 -17.18 -17.82
N PRO A 521 11.81 -17.18 -17.98
CA PRO A 521 11.04 -16.46 -19.00
C PRO A 521 10.82 -14.98 -18.63
N LEU A 522 10.44 -14.18 -19.64
CA LEU A 522 9.92 -12.82 -19.48
C LEU A 522 8.42 -12.81 -19.68
N LEU A 523 7.65 -12.86 -18.59
CA LEU A 523 6.18 -12.88 -18.65
C LEU A 523 5.62 -11.54 -19.12
N VAL A 524 4.59 -11.56 -19.95
CA VAL A 524 3.90 -10.38 -20.49
C VAL A 524 2.46 -10.32 -19.97
N LYS A 525 2.02 -9.11 -19.59
CA LYS A 525 0.66 -8.86 -19.13
C LYS A 525 -0.29 -8.71 -20.32
N GLU A 526 -0.76 -9.84 -20.86
CA GLU A 526 -1.84 -9.88 -21.87
C GLU A 526 -3.15 -10.46 -21.32
N VAL A 527 -3.09 -11.23 -20.22
CA VAL A 527 -4.25 -11.84 -19.57
C VAL A 527 -4.60 -11.04 -18.31
N GLU A 528 -5.73 -10.33 -18.31
CA GLU A 528 -6.19 -9.56 -17.13
C GLU A 528 -6.36 -10.42 -15.87
N ARG A 529 -6.56 -11.73 -16.05
CA ARG A 529 -6.82 -12.72 -14.98
C ARG A 529 -5.57 -13.32 -14.35
N LEU A 530 -4.37 -13.01 -14.85
CA LEU A 530 -3.11 -13.59 -14.37
C LEU A 530 -2.34 -12.59 -13.50
N GLN A 531 -2.24 -12.87 -12.20
CA GLN A 531 -1.37 -12.10 -11.30
C GLN A 531 -0.04 -12.81 -11.10
N THR A 532 1.07 -12.07 -11.22
CA THR A 532 2.42 -12.60 -11.01
C THR A 532 3.22 -11.76 -10.04
N ILE A 533 4.13 -12.41 -9.31
CA ILE A 533 5.08 -11.75 -8.40
C ILE A 533 6.49 -12.18 -8.82
N PRO A 534 7.37 -11.27 -9.28
CA PRO A 534 7.09 -9.86 -9.61
C PRO A 534 6.09 -9.71 -10.77
N PRO A 535 5.42 -8.54 -10.91
CA PRO A 535 4.40 -8.31 -11.95
C PRO A 535 4.90 -8.61 -13.35
N ALA A 536 4.08 -9.09 -14.28
CA ALA A 536 4.48 -9.29 -15.68
C ALA A 536 4.80 -7.95 -16.39
N LEU A 537 5.49 -8.01 -17.53
CA LEU A 537 5.81 -6.83 -18.33
C LEU A 537 4.53 -6.15 -18.83
N ASN A 538 4.43 -4.85 -18.64
CA ASN A 538 3.33 -4.06 -19.21
C ASN A 538 3.49 -3.92 -20.74
N ARG A 539 2.53 -3.25 -21.41
CA ARG A 539 2.56 -3.07 -22.88
C ARG A 539 3.80 -2.30 -23.38
N SER A 540 4.18 -1.19 -22.75
CA SER A 540 5.35 -0.41 -23.16
C SER A 540 6.67 -1.13 -22.85
N GLU A 541 6.76 -1.78 -21.70
CA GLU A 541 7.90 -2.64 -21.31
C GLU A 541 8.10 -3.78 -22.33
N ALA A 542 7.02 -4.49 -22.68
CA ALA A 542 7.05 -5.58 -23.65
C ALA A 542 7.40 -5.08 -25.06
N GLN A 543 6.90 -3.91 -25.46
CA GLN A 543 7.25 -3.30 -26.75
C GLN A 543 8.74 -2.99 -26.84
N PHE A 544 9.33 -2.41 -25.77
CA PHE A 544 10.76 -2.12 -25.73
C PHE A 544 11.62 -3.37 -25.93
N ILE A 545 11.32 -4.47 -25.22
CA ILE A 545 12.08 -5.73 -25.38
C ILE A 545 11.91 -6.33 -26.78
N ARG A 546 10.70 -6.29 -27.36
CA ARG A 546 10.45 -6.77 -28.73
C ARG A 546 11.24 -5.96 -29.76
N ASP A 547 11.24 -4.63 -29.62
CA ASP A 547 11.99 -3.73 -30.49
C ASP A 547 13.50 -3.95 -30.35
N LEU A 548 14.01 -4.08 -29.12
CA LEU A 548 15.41 -4.34 -28.82
C LEU A 548 15.87 -5.67 -29.45
N LYS A 549 15.07 -6.74 -29.29
CA LYS A 549 15.31 -8.04 -29.93
C LYS A 549 15.37 -7.91 -31.45
N ALA A 550 14.41 -7.21 -32.05
CA ALA A 550 14.35 -7.02 -33.50
C ALA A 550 15.52 -6.19 -34.03
N PHE A 551 15.87 -5.10 -33.33
CA PHE A 551 17.02 -4.25 -33.64
C PHE A 551 18.33 -5.04 -33.56
N TRP A 552 18.53 -5.79 -32.47
CA TRP A 552 19.73 -6.61 -32.30
C TRP A 552 19.91 -7.61 -33.43
N LYS A 553 18.84 -8.33 -33.80
CA LYS A 553 18.86 -9.28 -34.92
C LYS A 553 19.28 -8.63 -36.23
N GLN A 554 18.92 -7.36 -36.45
CA GLN A 554 19.20 -6.63 -37.68
C GLN A 554 20.60 -5.98 -37.71
N GLU A 555 21.05 -5.44 -36.58
CA GLU A 555 22.20 -4.54 -36.52
C GLU A 555 23.45 -5.15 -35.88
N LYS A 556 23.36 -6.33 -35.26
CA LYS A 556 24.50 -7.02 -34.58
C LYS A 556 25.75 -7.15 -35.44
N ASP A 557 25.60 -7.41 -36.74
CA ASP A 557 26.70 -7.59 -37.69
C ASP A 557 26.96 -6.32 -38.53
N ARG A 558 26.33 -5.20 -38.17
CA ARG A 558 26.37 -3.91 -38.89
C ARG A 558 26.82 -2.79 -37.95
N SER A 559 25.90 -1.89 -37.57
CA SER A 559 26.19 -0.75 -36.69
C SER A 559 26.57 -1.15 -35.26
N MET A 560 26.31 -2.40 -34.87
CA MET A 560 26.68 -2.97 -33.58
C MET A 560 27.79 -4.02 -33.67
N ALA A 561 28.50 -4.13 -34.81
CA ALA A 561 29.59 -5.07 -34.96
C ALA A 561 30.69 -4.85 -33.89
N GLY A 562 31.13 -5.94 -33.24
CA GLY A 562 32.11 -5.90 -32.15
C GLY A 562 31.55 -5.52 -30.78
N LYS A 563 30.23 -5.31 -30.67
CA LYS A 563 29.53 -5.07 -29.41
C LYS A 563 28.75 -6.30 -28.98
N GLU A 564 28.45 -6.40 -27.69
CA GLU A 564 27.49 -7.35 -27.11
C GLU A 564 26.46 -6.57 -26.28
N ILE A 565 25.20 -7.01 -26.29
CA ILE A 565 24.16 -6.41 -25.46
C ILE A 565 23.56 -7.43 -24.51
N TYR A 566 23.33 -7.00 -23.28
CA TYR A 566 22.61 -7.78 -22.29
C TYR A 566 21.60 -6.91 -21.56
N VAL A 567 20.43 -7.45 -21.24
CA VAL A 567 19.36 -6.69 -20.56
C VAL A 567 18.83 -7.47 -19.37
N LEU A 568 18.58 -6.76 -18.29
CA LEU A 568 17.97 -7.27 -17.08
C LEU A 568 16.79 -6.39 -16.73
N ARG A 569 15.65 -7.01 -16.41
CA ARG A 569 14.59 -6.30 -15.74
C ARG A 569 15.01 -5.88 -14.33
N ASN A 570 14.92 -4.60 -14.05
CA ASN A 570 15.22 -4.02 -12.75
C ASN A 570 13.99 -4.10 -11.85
N LEU A 571 14.07 -4.85 -10.76
CA LEU A 571 12.95 -4.99 -9.84
C LEU A 571 12.85 -3.75 -8.93
N SER A 572 11.64 -3.36 -8.55
CA SER A 572 11.47 -2.24 -7.63
C SER A 572 11.87 -2.60 -6.19
N ARG A 573 11.98 -1.57 -5.33
CA ARG A 573 12.07 -1.57 -3.84
C ARG A 573 12.73 -2.80 -3.19
N GLY A 574 13.90 -2.60 -2.61
CA GLY A 574 14.63 -3.62 -1.85
C GLY A 574 15.35 -4.65 -2.71
N ARG A 575 15.09 -4.70 -4.02
CA ARG A 575 15.74 -5.60 -4.98
C ARG A 575 16.57 -4.88 -6.04
N GLY A 576 15.97 -4.04 -6.87
CA GLY A 576 16.72 -3.41 -7.97
C GLY A 576 17.54 -2.19 -7.59
N VAL A 577 18.11 -1.59 -8.62
CA VAL A 577 18.89 -0.36 -8.54
C VAL A 577 17.93 0.81 -8.66
N GLY A 578 17.75 1.53 -7.55
CA GLY A 578 16.88 2.69 -7.48
C GLY A 578 17.64 3.99 -7.47
N PHE A 579 16.97 5.04 -7.92
CA PHE A 579 17.41 6.41 -7.88
C PHE A 579 16.29 7.28 -7.27
N PHE A 580 16.63 8.42 -6.68
CA PHE A 580 15.66 9.41 -6.17
C PHE A 580 14.60 8.84 -5.20
N GLU A 581 15.03 8.50 -3.98
CA GLU A 581 14.24 7.61 -3.12
C GLU A 581 12.93 8.15 -2.53
N ASN A 582 12.72 9.46 -2.38
CA ASN A 582 11.42 9.94 -1.87
C ASN A 582 10.24 9.60 -2.82
N ASN A 583 10.53 9.36 -4.10
CA ASN A 583 9.59 8.80 -5.07
C ASN A 583 9.84 7.32 -5.40
N GLY A 584 11.02 6.78 -5.05
CA GLY A 584 11.40 5.40 -5.33
C GLY A 584 11.41 5.12 -6.82
N PHE A 585 12.23 5.84 -7.59
CA PHE A 585 12.32 5.63 -9.03
C PHE A 585 13.29 4.50 -9.35
N TYR A 586 12.78 3.42 -9.95
CA TYR A 586 13.55 2.27 -10.38
C TYR A 586 13.29 2.13 -11.88
N PRO A 587 14.22 2.54 -12.76
CA PRO A 587 14.07 2.37 -14.19
C PRO A 587 13.79 0.90 -14.51
N ASP A 588 12.80 0.58 -15.33
CA ASP A 588 12.32 -0.79 -15.57
C ASP A 588 13.39 -1.78 -16.05
N PHE A 589 14.39 -1.31 -16.80
CA PHE A 589 15.45 -2.16 -17.35
C PHE A 589 16.85 -1.60 -17.10
N ILE A 590 17.81 -2.51 -16.96
CA ILE A 590 19.25 -2.24 -17.01
C ILE A 590 19.79 -2.92 -18.27
N LEU A 591 20.35 -2.14 -19.17
CA LEU A 591 20.93 -2.59 -20.44
C LEU A 591 22.44 -2.37 -20.40
N TRP A 592 23.20 -3.44 -20.60
CA TRP A 592 24.64 -3.39 -20.79
C TRP A 592 24.98 -3.39 -22.26
N VAL A 593 25.86 -2.48 -22.65
CA VAL A 593 26.49 -2.45 -23.97
C VAL A 593 27.99 -2.62 -23.76
N LEU A 594 28.50 -3.78 -24.15
CA LEU A 594 29.91 -4.12 -24.04
C LEU A 594 30.55 -3.83 -25.39
N ASP A 595 31.62 -3.05 -25.38
CA ASP A 595 32.44 -2.79 -26.56
C ASP A 595 33.83 -3.38 -26.32
N SER A 596 34.09 -4.51 -26.98
CA SER A 596 35.37 -5.21 -26.84
C SER A 596 36.53 -4.44 -27.46
N ASN A 597 36.27 -3.62 -28.49
CA ASN A 597 37.29 -2.85 -29.17
C ASN A 597 37.75 -1.67 -28.32
N ALA A 598 36.81 -0.99 -27.67
CA ALA A 598 37.10 0.14 -26.77
C ALA A 598 37.43 -0.30 -25.34
N ASN A 599 37.35 -1.60 -25.02
CA ASN A 599 37.39 -2.14 -23.65
C ASN A 599 36.50 -1.31 -22.71
N SER A 600 35.24 -1.12 -23.08
CA SER A 600 34.29 -0.27 -22.37
C SER A 600 32.95 -0.95 -22.15
N GLN A 601 32.26 -0.53 -21.10
CA GLN A 601 30.94 -1.03 -20.73
C GLN A 601 30.03 0.14 -20.40
N ARG A 602 28.99 0.34 -21.22
CA ARG A 602 27.95 1.35 -20.96
C ARG A 602 26.74 0.69 -20.34
N ILE A 603 26.36 1.13 -19.15
CA ILE A 603 25.18 0.67 -18.42
C ILE A 603 24.08 1.72 -18.61
N VAL A 604 23.01 1.33 -19.30
CA VAL A 604 21.90 2.20 -19.66
C VAL A 604 20.66 1.77 -18.88
N PHE A 605 20.15 2.67 -18.05
CA PHE A 605 18.87 2.49 -17.36
C PHE A 605 17.73 2.95 -18.27
N VAL A 606 16.79 2.07 -18.59
CA VAL A 606 15.71 2.37 -19.54
C VAL A 606 14.35 2.28 -18.86
N GLU A 607 13.54 3.32 -19.03
CA GLU A 607 12.20 3.45 -18.44
C GLU A 607 11.14 3.67 -19.53
N PRO A 608 10.42 2.63 -19.97
CA PRO A 608 9.27 2.76 -20.88
C PRO A 608 7.99 3.25 -20.18
N HIS A 609 7.85 4.57 -19.99
CA HIS A 609 6.81 5.17 -19.14
C HIS A 609 5.94 6.23 -19.84
N GLY A 610 4.70 6.40 -19.38
CA GLY A 610 3.79 7.45 -19.87
C GLY A 610 4.01 8.79 -19.17
N MET A 611 4.22 9.87 -19.94
CA MET A 611 4.67 11.16 -19.41
C MET A 611 3.59 12.25 -19.31
N LEU A 612 2.33 11.97 -19.68
CA LEU A 612 1.24 12.99 -19.72
C LEU A 612 0.98 13.74 -18.40
N HIS A 613 1.28 13.14 -17.26
CA HIS A 613 1.07 13.73 -15.93
C HIS A 613 2.37 14.13 -15.23
N GLU A 614 3.51 14.00 -15.92
CA GLU A 614 4.81 14.40 -15.38
C GLU A 614 4.94 15.92 -15.40
N LYS A 615 5.84 16.43 -14.56
CA LYS A 615 6.09 17.87 -14.44
C LYS A 615 6.93 18.36 -15.62
N ALA A 616 7.02 19.67 -15.80
CA ALA A 616 8.00 20.27 -16.70
C ALA A 616 9.41 19.73 -16.42
N TYR A 617 10.26 19.61 -17.45
CA TYR A 617 11.59 18.98 -17.38
C TYR A 617 12.42 19.48 -16.21
N ILE A 618 12.44 20.80 -15.97
CA ILE A 618 13.19 21.42 -14.87
C ILE A 618 12.79 20.91 -13.46
N HIS A 619 11.60 20.33 -13.35
CA HIS A 619 11.03 19.76 -12.12
C HIS A 619 10.83 18.25 -12.21
N ASP A 620 11.23 17.62 -13.31
CA ASP A 620 11.13 16.19 -13.56
C ASP A 620 12.49 15.53 -13.27
N HIS A 621 12.65 15.11 -12.02
CA HIS A 621 13.87 14.43 -11.58
C HIS A 621 14.09 13.09 -12.30
N LYS A 622 13.04 12.45 -12.84
CA LYS A 622 13.20 11.20 -13.59
C LYS A 622 13.85 11.49 -14.94
N ALA A 623 13.36 12.50 -15.66
CA ALA A 623 13.93 12.92 -16.94
C ALA A 623 15.39 13.40 -16.81
N GLN A 624 15.72 14.04 -15.68
CA GLN A 624 17.07 14.49 -15.37
C GLN A 624 18.02 13.37 -14.87
N LEU A 625 17.59 12.09 -14.83
CA LEU A 625 18.42 11.00 -14.33
C LEU A 625 19.75 10.88 -15.11
N HIS A 626 19.72 11.05 -16.43
CA HIS A 626 20.91 10.92 -17.27
C HIS A 626 22.01 11.95 -16.89
N GLU A 627 21.62 13.21 -16.61
CA GLU A 627 22.55 14.27 -16.17
C GLU A 627 23.21 13.90 -14.83
N ARG A 628 22.44 13.28 -13.93
CA ARG A 628 22.94 12.78 -12.64
C ARG A 628 23.87 11.59 -12.82
N LEU A 629 23.54 10.64 -13.69
CA LEU A 629 24.35 9.45 -13.95
C LEU A 629 25.68 9.80 -14.63
N ALA A 630 25.71 10.83 -15.48
CA ALA A 630 26.96 11.37 -16.03
C ALA A 630 27.87 11.93 -14.93
N SER A 631 27.30 12.67 -13.97
CA SER A 631 28.03 13.18 -12.81
C SER A 631 28.53 12.04 -11.92
N LEU A 632 27.68 11.03 -11.67
CA LEU A 632 28.01 9.86 -10.86
C LEU A 632 29.11 9.02 -11.51
N THR A 633 29.10 8.85 -12.83
CA THR A 633 30.14 8.13 -13.59
C THR A 633 31.54 8.71 -13.32
N THR A 634 31.63 10.04 -13.23
CA THR A 634 32.89 10.75 -12.95
C THR A 634 33.33 10.60 -11.49
N GLN A 635 32.38 10.46 -10.55
CA GLN A 635 32.64 10.36 -9.12
C GLN A 635 32.97 8.93 -8.67
N LEU A 636 32.37 7.92 -9.33
CA LEU A 636 32.57 6.52 -9.00
C LEU A 636 33.98 6.06 -9.37
N THR A 637 34.60 5.32 -8.44
CA THR A 637 35.88 4.68 -8.71
C THR A 637 35.69 3.60 -9.76
N GLN A 638 36.41 3.72 -10.87
CA GLN A 638 36.39 2.73 -11.95
C GLN A 638 36.90 1.37 -11.47
N PRO A 639 36.42 0.25 -12.04
CA PRO A 639 36.91 -1.08 -11.67
C PRO A 639 38.44 -1.15 -11.79
N LYS A 640 39.12 -1.66 -10.75
CA LYS A 640 40.60 -1.79 -10.73
C LYS A 640 41.13 -2.68 -11.87
N SER A 641 40.30 -3.63 -12.29
CA SER A 641 40.53 -4.54 -13.40
C SER A 641 39.22 -4.70 -14.16
N GLY A 642 39.21 -4.37 -15.44
CA GLY A 642 38.02 -4.49 -16.29
C GLY A 642 37.88 -3.33 -17.29
N PRO A 643 36.78 -3.32 -18.06
CA PRO A 643 36.44 -2.22 -18.95
C PRO A 643 36.17 -0.92 -18.20
N GLN A 644 36.35 0.20 -18.89
CA GLN A 644 35.87 1.49 -18.40
C GLN A 644 34.33 1.50 -18.39
N VAL A 645 33.74 1.83 -17.24
CA VAL A 645 32.30 1.80 -17.02
C VAL A 645 31.70 3.21 -17.09
N SER A 646 30.64 3.36 -17.88
CA SER A 646 29.83 4.58 -17.94
C SER A 646 28.36 4.29 -17.65
N LEU A 647 27.67 5.24 -17.01
CA LEU A 647 26.24 5.17 -16.69
C LEU A 647 25.46 6.14 -17.55
N ASP A 648 24.28 5.71 -18.00
CA ASP A 648 23.34 6.52 -18.75
C ASP A 648 21.90 6.13 -18.43
N ALA A 649 20.93 6.98 -18.78
CA ALA A 649 19.51 6.67 -18.68
C ALA A 649 18.71 7.24 -19.84
N PHE A 650 17.63 6.55 -20.21
CA PHE A 650 16.65 7.02 -21.18
C PHE A 650 15.23 6.77 -20.70
N ILE A 651 14.35 7.73 -20.95
CA ILE A 651 12.90 7.53 -20.86
C ILE A 651 12.38 7.24 -22.27
N ILE A 652 11.68 6.13 -22.43
CA ILE A 652 10.96 5.80 -23.67
C ILE A 652 9.50 6.17 -23.43
N SER A 653 9.09 7.35 -23.89
CA SER A 653 7.76 7.89 -23.66
C SER A 653 6.70 7.04 -24.36
N ALA A 654 5.86 6.36 -23.59
CA ALA A 654 4.64 5.73 -24.09
C ALA A 654 3.59 6.76 -24.53
N THR A 655 3.76 8.03 -24.13
CA THR A 655 2.95 9.16 -24.61
C THR A 655 3.44 9.60 -25.99
N PRO A 656 2.53 9.71 -26.99
CA PRO A 656 2.89 10.19 -28.33
C PRO A 656 3.51 11.59 -28.30
N PHE A 657 4.46 11.84 -29.20
CA PHE A 657 5.19 13.11 -29.32
C PHE A 657 4.27 14.33 -29.41
N ASP A 658 3.26 14.29 -30.28
CA ASP A 658 2.34 15.42 -30.49
C ASP A 658 1.52 15.76 -29.23
N SER A 659 1.27 14.78 -28.37
CA SER A 659 0.59 15.00 -27.09
C SER A 659 1.56 15.51 -26.03
N LEU A 660 2.74 14.90 -25.91
CA LEU A 660 3.70 15.28 -24.87
C LEU A 660 4.24 16.70 -25.08
N ARG A 661 4.56 17.06 -26.32
CA ARG A 661 5.11 18.37 -26.67
C ARG A 661 4.23 19.52 -26.15
N LEU A 662 2.91 19.42 -26.26
CA LEU A 662 1.98 20.47 -25.85
C LEU A 662 1.97 20.73 -24.33
N HIS A 663 2.43 19.77 -23.54
CA HIS A 663 2.38 19.82 -22.08
C HIS A 663 3.77 19.97 -21.43
N TYR A 664 4.84 19.86 -22.21
CA TYR A 664 6.21 19.88 -21.71
C TYR A 664 6.89 21.22 -22.00
N GLU A 665 7.38 21.87 -20.94
CA GLU A 665 8.05 23.19 -20.96
C GLU A 665 7.23 24.27 -21.71
N ASP A 666 7.75 24.84 -22.80
CA ASP A 666 7.16 25.97 -23.54
C ASP A 666 6.31 25.54 -24.75
N GLY A 667 6.11 24.23 -24.95
CA GLY A 667 5.35 23.69 -26.07
C GLY A 667 6.11 23.60 -27.39
N LYS A 668 7.39 24.00 -27.44
CA LYS A 668 8.11 24.18 -28.70
C LYS A 668 9.12 23.10 -29.04
N TRP A 669 9.33 22.13 -28.14
CA TRP A 669 10.35 21.11 -28.30
C TRP A 669 10.10 20.19 -29.51
N ASP A 670 11.11 20.01 -30.35
CA ASP A 670 11.12 19.00 -31.42
C ASP A 670 11.70 17.64 -30.94
N LEU A 671 11.64 16.63 -31.80
CA LEU A 671 12.15 15.28 -31.50
C LEU A 671 13.64 15.29 -31.14
N GLN A 672 14.44 16.20 -31.71
CA GLN A 672 15.87 16.29 -31.44
C GLN A 672 16.13 16.88 -30.06
N GLN A 673 15.37 17.89 -29.64
CA GLN A 673 15.45 18.48 -28.31
C GLN A 673 15.04 17.48 -27.23
N PHE A 674 13.98 16.68 -27.45
CA PHE A 674 13.65 15.57 -26.56
C PHE A 674 14.78 14.53 -26.49
N ALA A 675 15.35 14.14 -27.63
CA ALA A 675 16.47 13.20 -27.67
C ALA A 675 17.73 13.71 -26.95
N GLN A 676 18.04 15.01 -27.05
CA GLN A 676 19.13 15.64 -26.28
C GLN A 676 18.92 15.58 -24.76
N LYS A 677 17.66 15.47 -24.33
CA LYS A 677 17.28 15.26 -22.93
C LYS A 677 17.02 13.79 -22.59
N HIS A 678 17.43 12.88 -23.45
CA HIS A 678 17.31 11.43 -23.30
C HIS A 678 15.85 10.96 -23.12
N ILE A 679 14.91 11.72 -23.69
CA ILE A 679 13.50 11.34 -23.81
C ILE A 679 13.29 10.93 -25.27
N LEU A 680 12.94 9.67 -25.48
CA LEU A 680 12.74 9.08 -26.80
C LEU A 680 11.31 8.58 -26.96
N PHE A 681 10.87 8.39 -28.20
CA PHE A 681 9.54 7.89 -28.53
C PHE A 681 9.67 6.54 -29.22
N PRO A 682 8.79 5.55 -28.98
CA PRO A 682 8.92 4.19 -29.52
C PRO A 682 8.54 4.13 -31.01
N VAL A 683 9.31 4.81 -31.85
CA VAL A 683 9.15 4.91 -33.31
C VAL A 683 10.42 4.42 -34.00
N ARG A 684 10.27 3.52 -34.99
CA ARG A 684 11.36 2.89 -35.74
C ARG A 684 11.16 3.05 -37.25
N GLU A 685 11.32 4.28 -37.71
CA GLU A 685 11.21 4.68 -39.12
C GLU A 685 12.58 5.07 -39.69
N LYS A 686 12.63 5.31 -41.01
CA LYS A 686 13.89 5.63 -41.70
C LYS A 686 14.52 6.94 -41.18
N GLU A 687 13.70 7.93 -40.86
CA GLU A 687 14.13 9.26 -40.41
C GLU A 687 14.34 9.34 -38.89
N TYR A 688 13.70 8.45 -38.13
CA TYR A 688 13.80 8.38 -36.67
C TYR A 688 13.72 6.93 -36.19
N ASP A 689 14.79 6.42 -35.59
CA ASP A 689 14.81 5.14 -34.89
C ASP A 689 15.36 5.36 -33.48
N TYR A 690 14.50 5.24 -32.48
CA TYR A 690 14.87 5.51 -31.11
C TYR A 690 15.96 4.56 -30.57
N LEU A 691 16.05 3.34 -31.09
CA LEU A 691 17.12 2.42 -30.68
C LEU A 691 18.46 2.86 -31.26
N LYS A 692 18.50 3.40 -32.48
CA LYS A 692 19.73 4.00 -33.01
C LYS A 692 20.18 5.17 -32.14
N LEU A 693 19.26 6.04 -31.72
CA LEU A 693 19.57 7.15 -30.81
C LEU A 693 20.06 6.66 -29.44
N LEU A 694 19.39 5.67 -28.84
CA LEU A 694 19.78 5.05 -27.57
C LEU A 694 21.21 4.49 -27.63
N PHE A 695 21.55 3.80 -28.73
CA PHE A 695 22.89 3.25 -28.96
C PHE A 695 23.91 4.27 -29.50
N GLY A 696 23.53 5.53 -29.73
CA GLY A 696 24.42 6.58 -30.25
C GLY A 696 24.83 6.39 -31.71
N ILE A 697 24.02 5.70 -32.51
CA ILE A 697 24.22 5.47 -33.93
C ILE A 697 23.59 6.64 -34.69
N THR A 698 24.42 7.57 -35.18
CA THR A 698 23.97 8.71 -35.96
C THR A 698 23.38 8.26 -37.30
N PRO A 699 22.22 8.77 -37.74
CA PRO A 699 21.78 8.58 -39.11
C PRO A 699 22.82 9.18 -40.08
N PRO A 700 23.05 8.59 -41.27
CA PRO A 700 23.90 9.23 -42.27
C PRO A 700 23.34 10.62 -42.56
N GLN A 701 24.16 11.67 -42.37
CA GLN A 701 23.79 13.02 -42.73
C GLN A 701 23.40 13.01 -44.21
N SER A 702 22.14 13.33 -44.51
CA SER A 702 21.76 13.65 -45.88
C SER A 702 22.54 14.90 -46.27
N SER A 703 23.55 14.71 -47.11
CA SER A 703 24.18 15.77 -47.87
C SER A 703 23.08 16.57 -48.57
N ARG A 704 22.77 17.75 -48.04
CA ARG A 704 22.06 18.78 -48.81
C ARG A 704 23.01 19.21 -49.93
N ASN A 705 22.82 18.63 -51.10
CA ASN A 705 23.16 19.29 -52.37
C ASN A 705 21.92 19.99 -52.89
#